data_AF-A0A101W1R1-F1
#
_entry.id   AF-A0A101W1R1-F1
#
_cell.length_a   1.000
_cell.length_b   1.000
_cell.length_c   1.000
_cell.angle_alpha   90.00
_cell.angle_beta   90.00
_cell.angle_gamma   90.00
#
_symmetry.space_group_name_H-M   'P 1'
#
loop_
_entity.id
_entity.type
_entity.pdbx_description
1 polymer ?
#
loop_
_entity_poly.entity_id
_entity_poly.type
_entity_poly.pdbx_seq_one_letter_code
_entity_poly.pdbx_strand_id
1 'polypeptide(L)'
;MKHLKKLSVVLMLTALFSVTFTSCIDNEVSPLVEAIYEAQADLIAAQAGVQNAEAALLLAQAEATQAQADYTAAQTAQVEVETAGMEADNAYEAAQREQYLLKLVAETNLAVATAQNDLALAQVQFDIDMAAAIAAMEAAGAQLAVGYAWDYALAMNHANDLMQDLLQAQADLASAELMQNGNVSWEYYLAQLQGDVAVNMAAKANLETAIADLEAYIANPTTPEAIISGLKAQNEAYHDAMDAKEIEMQVQWNKIMAIYEQDDIRDDVVSRTYDSLDEHNDAVDDKNDRLDWIETAEDNIDMWQLAIDDYDATLLAFQTAVDDAQTAYDAAVTAEATAEANSDAADALEAAELAELTLIQNDIADLYLSLQNAITLLATLEAGEAPLLATKAAADAALIAAQAAQVVAQGEYDLRKANFEANPAGVTWFAGADGIMGDHTDALTSYLYVVTANAYPTANATGTSTVTPGSAPLTGAAVSLEAVVDDSVGAWNDVAVAGDYYNVEADDTSDTNANLLNIEVADLDAAKAITAAAQLAVDNAQAALDTYADDLLAAQEDYLYKKGLYEDGVAIEAAAQAEYDAAAAAAVTAQDIEDDAEALVISTDADLTDANNDLATFLLLPDEDGLQALIDAAILDIAGWNQDIANIQPIIDAKFVVVSGLLVELTDAGVEYTFEMEVDGTGTLVITNFGVLSSLYPDIHAQIIAEWQVYWTMEQELEALDNAHDLNADLISAYGWGSDDLEDLADYLADLQDDLATAIYDIEVAEQALASAQVEENAAEAYISYLEALVTTLEQRHANTLAIAAKYKALMDAALAS
;
A
#
# COMPACT_ATOMS: atom_id res chain seq x y z
N MET A 1 23.58 60.51 -21.46
CA MET A 1 23.40 60.69 -22.92
C MET A 1 23.57 62.15 -23.38
N LYS A 2 24.75 62.79 -23.18
CA LYS A 2 24.99 64.20 -23.56
C LYS A 2 25.85 64.41 -24.83
N HIS A 3 26.32 63.33 -25.47
CA HIS A 3 27.27 63.42 -26.59
C HIS A 3 26.72 62.96 -27.96
N LEU A 4 25.53 62.35 -28.04
CA LEU A 4 24.92 61.91 -29.30
C LEU A 4 24.20 63.02 -30.08
N LYS A 5 23.73 64.09 -29.42
CA LYS A 5 23.08 65.25 -30.09
C LYS A 5 24.02 66.13 -30.91
N LYS A 6 25.33 65.89 -30.89
CA LYS A 6 26.32 66.74 -31.62
C LYS A 6 26.73 66.18 -32.99
N LEU A 7 26.42 64.93 -33.31
CA LEU A 7 26.82 64.33 -34.59
C LEU A 7 25.78 64.57 -35.70
N SER A 8 24.48 64.55 -35.39
CA SER A 8 23.40 64.78 -36.36
C SER A 8 23.33 66.23 -36.86
N VAL A 9 23.66 67.21 -36.01
CA VAL A 9 23.71 68.64 -36.38
C VAL A 9 24.89 68.95 -37.30
N VAL A 10 26.00 68.23 -37.20
CA VAL A 10 27.16 68.45 -38.09
C VAL A 10 26.92 67.85 -39.47
N LEU A 11 26.18 66.73 -39.58
CA LEU A 11 25.88 66.13 -40.89
C LEU A 11 24.86 66.95 -41.69
N MET A 12 23.79 67.47 -41.05
CA MET A 12 22.79 68.32 -41.72
C MET A 12 23.31 69.72 -42.10
N LEU A 13 24.30 70.27 -41.38
CA LEU A 13 24.92 71.56 -41.74
C LEU A 13 25.85 71.49 -42.96
N THR A 14 26.27 70.30 -43.39
CA THR A 14 27.07 70.13 -44.62
C THR A 14 26.23 70.00 -45.89
N ALA A 15 24.94 69.64 -45.77
CA ALA A 15 24.04 69.51 -46.92
C ALA A 15 23.34 70.83 -47.32
N LEU A 16 23.31 71.82 -46.44
CA LEU A 16 22.55 73.07 -46.61
C LEU A 16 23.38 74.30 -47.04
N PHE A 17 24.67 74.15 -47.36
CA PHE A 17 25.55 75.24 -47.82
C PHE A 17 26.12 75.06 -49.24
N SER A 18 25.42 74.38 -50.15
CA SER A 18 25.78 74.30 -51.58
C SER A 18 24.91 75.21 -52.46
N VAL A 19 24.92 76.51 -52.15
CA VAL A 19 24.42 77.55 -53.04
C VAL A 19 25.55 77.97 -54.01
N THR A 20 25.34 77.68 -55.29
CA THR A 20 25.88 78.36 -56.49
C THR A 20 27.31 78.91 -56.46
N PHE A 21 28.24 78.18 -57.08
CA PHE A 21 29.33 78.78 -57.86
C PHE A 21 29.50 78.03 -59.18
N THR A 22 28.87 78.56 -60.23
CA THR A 22 29.27 78.32 -61.62
C THR A 22 30.70 78.85 -61.80
N SER A 23 31.67 77.95 -61.79
CA SER A 23 33.04 78.18 -62.22
C SER A 23 33.37 77.07 -63.21
N CYS A 24 33.54 77.44 -64.48
CA CYS A 24 34.11 76.59 -65.52
C CYS A 24 35.54 76.20 -65.12
N ILE A 25 35.67 75.16 -64.33
CA ILE A 25 36.87 74.36 -64.18
C ILE A 25 36.45 72.97 -64.60
N ASP A 26 37.12 72.48 -65.64
CA ASP A 26 37.11 71.08 -66.06
C ASP A 26 37.39 70.22 -64.82
N ASN A 27 36.31 69.74 -64.19
CA ASN A 27 36.37 68.63 -63.25
C ASN A 27 36.29 67.36 -64.08
N GLU A 28 37.28 67.13 -64.93
CA GLU A 28 37.74 65.76 -65.15
C GLU A 28 38.28 65.30 -63.80
N VAL A 29 37.36 64.90 -62.92
CA VAL A 29 37.68 64.10 -61.75
C VAL A 29 38.37 62.89 -62.35
N SER A 30 39.69 62.82 -62.17
CA SER A 30 40.52 61.73 -62.69
C SER A 30 39.76 60.42 -62.44
N PRO A 31 39.68 59.49 -63.40
CA PRO A 31 39.00 58.20 -63.19
C PRO A 31 39.46 57.49 -61.91
N LEU A 32 40.65 57.81 -61.41
CA LEU A 32 41.17 57.35 -60.13
C LEU A 32 40.39 57.90 -58.91
N VAL A 33 39.95 59.16 -58.92
CA VAL A 33 39.22 59.79 -57.82
C VAL A 33 37.75 59.36 -57.83
N GLU A 34 37.15 59.17 -59.00
CA GLU A 34 35.81 58.58 -59.13
C GLU A 34 35.79 57.14 -58.63
N ALA A 35 36.80 56.33 -59.01
CA ALA A 35 36.99 54.98 -58.47
C ALA A 35 37.26 54.96 -56.95
N ILE A 36 37.89 55.99 -56.38
CA ILE A 36 38.08 56.12 -54.92
C ILE A 36 36.75 56.44 -54.22
N TYR A 37 35.88 57.25 -54.81
CA TYR A 37 34.57 57.55 -54.24
C TYR A 37 33.60 56.36 -54.34
N GLU A 38 33.60 55.63 -55.46
CA GLU A 38 32.87 54.36 -55.58
C GLU A 38 33.39 53.33 -54.56
N ALA A 39 34.72 53.17 -54.45
CA ALA A 39 35.30 52.27 -53.46
C ALA A 39 35.01 52.69 -52.00
N GLN A 40 34.85 54.00 -51.72
CA GLN A 40 34.44 54.49 -50.40
C GLN A 40 32.94 54.24 -50.13
N ALA A 41 32.08 54.38 -51.13
CA ALA A 41 30.67 54.06 -51.03
C ALA A 41 30.47 52.54 -50.80
N ASP A 42 31.21 51.71 -51.54
CA ASP A 42 31.21 50.25 -51.37
C ASP A 42 31.76 49.84 -50.00
N LEU A 43 32.81 50.52 -49.49
CA LEU A 43 33.33 50.28 -48.15
C LEU A 43 32.31 50.65 -47.07
N ILE A 44 31.60 51.77 -47.21
CA ILE A 44 30.54 52.19 -46.27
C ILE A 44 29.35 51.23 -46.32
N ALA A 45 28.94 50.79 -47.52
CA ALA A 45 27.89 49.78 -47.69
C ALA A 45 28.30 48.44 -47.08
N ALA A 46 29.56 48.02 -47.25
CA ALA A 46 30.10 46.82 -46.61
C ALA A 46 30.17 46.97 -45.08
N GLN A 47 30.55 48.14 -44.56
CA GLN A 47 30.55 48.42 -43.11
C GLN A 47 29.14 48.40 -42.51
N ALA A 48 28.15 48.96 -43.20
CA ALA A 48 26.75 48.89 -42.80
C ALA A 48 26.23 47.44 -42.85
N GLY A 49 26.62 46.68 -43.88
CA GLY A 49 26.34 45.24 -43.97
C GLY A 49 26.92 44.44 -42.80
N VAL A 50 28.17 44.73 -42.40
CA VAL A 50 28.80 44.11 -41.22
C VAL A 50 28.11 44.51 -39.93
N GLN A 51 27.75 45.79 -39.74
CA GLN A 51 27.03 46.24 -38.54
C GLN A 51 25.64 45.61 -38.43
N ASN A 52 24.91 45.49 -39.54
CA ASN A 52 23.60 44.82 -39.56
C ASN A 52 23.74 43.32 -39.27
N ALA A 53 24.78 42.67 -39.80
CA ALA A 53 25.07 41.28 -39.49
C ALA A 53 25.49 41.06 -38.03
N GLU A 54 26.25 41.99 -37.43
CA GLU A 54 26.60 41.96 -36.02
C GLU A 54 25.38 42.19 -35.12
N ALA A 55 24.47 43.10 -35.50
CA ALA A 55 23.21 43.31 -34.77
C ALA A 55 22.28 42.09 -34.85
N ALA A 56 22.14 41.47 -36.02
CA ALA A 56 21.41 40.22 -36.19
C ALA A 56 22.04 39.06 -35.40
N LEU A 57 23.38 38.98 -35.35
CA LEU A 57 24.08 37.98 -34.55
C LEU A 57 23.85 38.19 -33.05
N LEU A 58 23.88 39.44 -32.57
CA LEU A 58 23.61 39.76 -31.17
C LEU A 58 22.16 39.47 -30.77
N LEU A 59 21.20 39.75 -31.65
CA LEU A 59 19.79 39.41 -31.44
C LEU A 59 19.62 37.89 -31.35
N ALA A 60 20.17 37.14 -32.32
CA ALA A 60 20.12 35.67 -32.30
C ALA A 60 20.83 35.06 -31.07
N GLN A 61 21.90 35.67 -30.58
CA GLN A 61 22.56 35.26 -29.33
C GLN A 61 21.70 35.53 -28.09
N ALA A 62 20.99 36.67 -28.06
CA ALA A 62 20.06 36.99 -26.98
C ALA A 62 18.87 36.03 -26.98
N GLU A 63 18.27 35.75 -28.14
CA GLU A 63 17.20 34.76 -28.32
C GLU A 63 17.65 33.36 -27.91
N ALA A 64 18.85 32.93 -28.31
CA ALA A 64 19.39 31.64 -27.89
C ALA A 64 19.65 31.57 -26.38
N THR A 65 20.06 32.67 -25.76
CA THR A 65 20.27 32.76 -24.30
C THR A 65 18.94 32.71 -23.56
N GLN A 66 17.91 33.41 -24.07
CA GLN A 66 16.56 33.37 -23.51
C GLN A 66 15.97 31.96 -23.61
N ALA A 67 16.05 31.33 -24.78
CA ALA A 67 15.57 29.95 -24.96
C ALA A 67 16.30 28.95 -24.05
N GLN A 68 17.60 29.14 -23.79
CA GLN A 68 18.37 28.32 -22.84
C GLN A 68 17.89 28.53 -21.39
N ALA A 69 17.54 29.76 -21.01
CA ALA A 69 16.99 30.08 -19.70
C ALA A 69 15.60 29.47 -19.53
N ASP A 70 14.73 29.60 -20.53
CA ASP A 70 13.38 29.03 -20.53
C ASP A 70 13.42 27.49 -20.46
N TYR A 71 14.35 26.86 -21.19
CA TYR A 71 14.59 25.41 -21.09
C TYR A 71 15.07 24.98 -19.70
N THR A 72 15.92 25.79 -19.06
CA THR A 72 16.40 25.51 -17.70
C THR A 72 15.27 25.67 -16.69
N ALA A 73 14.42 26.69 -16.82
CA ALA A 73 13.24 26.89 -15.98
C ALA A 73 12.24 25.73 -16.13
N ALA A 74 12.00 25.25 -17.36
CA ALA A 74 11.16 24.09 -17.62
C ALA A 74 11.74 22.80 -17.02
N GLN A 75 13.07 22.58 -17.07
CA GLN A 75 13.70 21.45 -16.40
C GLN A 75 13.58 21.54 -14.87
N THR A 76 13.73 22.73 -14.29
CA THR A 76 13.54 22.92 -12.84
C THR A 76 12.11 22.62 -12.43
N ALA A 77 11.11 23.13 -13.16
CA ALA A 77 9.70 22.83 -12.92
C ALA A 77 9.39 21.33 -13.06
N GLN A 78 9.96 20.65 -14.06
CA GLN A 78 9.82 19.20 -14.21
C GLN A 78 10.38 18.43 -12.99
N VAL A 79 11.56 18.82 -12.51
CA VAL A 79 12.19 18.18 -11.33
C VAL A 79 11.39 18.46 -10.05
N GLU A 80 10.80 19.64 -9.90
CA GLU A 80 9.91 19.96 -8.78
C GLU A 80 8.65 19.11 -8.80
N VAL A 81 8.03 18.93 -9.97
CA VAL A 81 6.86 18.05 -10.14
C VAL A 81 7.22 16.58 -9.88
N GLU A 82 8.36 16.08 -10.39
CA GLU A 82 8.83 14.71 -10.12
C GLU A 82 9.14 14.50 -8.63
N THR A 83 9.68 15.51 -7.96
CA THR A 83 10.00 15.47 -6.53
C THR A 83 8.72 15.47 -5.69
N ALA A 84 7.76 16.33 -6.01
CA ALA A 84 6.44 16.33 -5.37
C ALA A 84 5.70 15.00 -5.59
N GLY A 85 5.81 14.41 -6.78
CA GLY A 85 5.27 13.07 -7.08
C GLY A 85 5.92 11.97 -6.24
N MET A 86 7.26 11.96 -6.14
CA MET A 86 7.97 11.00 -5.28
C MET A 86 7.69 11.19 -3.78
N GLU A 87 7.50 12.42 -3.31
CA GLU A 87 7.10 12.71 -1.94
C GLU A 87 5.67 12.23 -1.65
N ALA A 88 4.74 12.42 -2.60
CA ALA A 88 3.39 11.89 -2.53
C ALA A 88 3.35 10.35 -2.54
N ASP A 89 4.12 9.71 -3.42
CA ASP A 89 4.21 8.23 -3.50
C ASP A 89 4.80 7.63 -2.22
N ASN A 90 5.86 8.23 -1.67
CA ASN A 90 6.45 7.76 -0.41
C ASN A 90 5.50 7.95 0.78
N ALA A 91 4.73 9.05 0.80
CA ALA A 91 3.71 9.27 1.81
C ALA A 91 2.55 8.26 1.68
N TYR A 92 2.15 7.94 0.45
CA TYR A 92 1.15 6.91 0.17
C TYR A 92 1.62 5.51 0.58
N GLU A 93 2.85 5.12 0.26
CA GLU A 93 3.43 3.85 0.73
C GLU A 93 3.54 3.78 2.26
N ALA A 94 3.90 4.89 2.92
CA ALA A 94 3.95 4.96 4.36
C ALA A 94 2.56 4.77 4.98
N ALA A 95 1.53 5.42 4.41
CA ALA A 95 0.14 5.28 4.83
C ALA A 95 -0.40 3.87 4.62
N GLN A 96 -0.08 3.20 3.52
CA GLN A 96 -0.45 1.78 3.32
C GLN A 96 0.21 0.86 4.36
N ARG A 97 1.49 1.07 4.67
CA ARG A 97 2.20 0.27 5.69
C ARG A 97 1.64 0.51 7.08
N GLU A 98 1.24 1.75 7.38
CA GLU A 98 0.55 2.10 8.61
C GLU A 98 -0.82 1.42 8.68
N GLN A 99 -1.63 1.45 7.62
CA GLN A 99 -2.88 0.69 7.55
C GLN A 99 -2.67 -0.81 7.76
N TYR A 100 -1.64 -1.39 7.16
CA TYR A 100 -1.34 -2.81 7.32
C TYR A 100 -0.97 -3.16 8.78
N LEU A 101 -0.16 -2.32 9.42
CA LEU A 101 0.15 -2.44 10.85
C LEU A 101 -1.09 -2.30 11.73
N LEU A 102 -1.99 -1.38 11.39
CA LEU A 102 -3.21 -1.13 12.15
C LEU A 102 -4.25 -2.26 11.98
N LYS A 103 -4.39 -2.83 10.77
CA LYS A 103 -5.18 -4.04 10.53
C LYS A 103 -4.67 -5.20 11.37
N LEU A 104 -3.34 -5.38 11.41
CA LEU A 104 -2.71 -6.42 12.22
C LEU A 104 -2.96 -6.23 13.73
N VAL A 105 -2.97 -4.98 14.22
CA VAL A 105 -3.32 -4.66 15.61
C VAL A 105 -4.79 -4.97 15.89
N ALA A 106 -5.71 -4.63 14.97
CA ALA A 106 -7.13 -4.92 15.10
C ALA A 106 -7.42 -6.44 15.11
N GLU A 107 -6.79 -7.20 14.20
CA GLU A 107 -6.86 -8.66 14.17
C GLU A 107 -6.30 -9.28 15.45
N THR A 108 -5.20 -8.75 15.97
CA THR A 108 -4.62 -9.19 17.24
C THR A 108 -5.57 -8.90 18.41
N ASN A 109 -6.21 -7.74 18.45
CA ASN A 109 -7.18 -7.38 19.48
C ASN A 109 -8.44 -8.26 19.39
N LEU A 110 -8.91 -8.58 18.19
CA LEU A 110 -10.03 -9.51 17.98
C LEU A 110 -9.67 -10.93 18.45
N ALA A 111 -8.47 -11.41 18.16
CA ALA A 111 -7.98 -12.70 18.64
C ALA A 111 -7.87 -12.74 20.17
N VAL A 112 -7.40 -11.66 20.80
CA VAL A 112 -7.37 -11.51 22.26
C VAL A 112 -8.79 -11.52 22.84
N ALA A 113 -9.72 -10.78 22.26
CA ALA A 113 -11.11 -10.75 22.68
C ALA A 113 -11.78 -12.11 22.54
N THR A 114 -11.50 -12.85 21.47
CA THR A 114 -12.00 -14.22 21.24
C THR A 114 -11.47 -15.17 22.30
N ALA A 115 -10.16 -15.19 22.54
CA ALA A 115 -9.54 -16.03 23.57
C ALA A 115 -10.06 -15.69 24.99
N GLN A 116 -10.41 -14.43 25.25
CA GLN A 116 -11.01 -14.01 26.52
C GLN A 116 -12.49 -14.37 26.63
N ASN A 117 -13.24 -14.35 25.53
CA ASN A 117 -14.61 -14.85 25.49
C ASN A 117 -14.66 -16.36 25.74
N ASP A 118 -13.72 -17.11 25.14
CA ASP A 118 -13.54 -18.54 25.41
C ASP A 118 -13.20 -18.80 26.89
N LEU A 119 -12.38 -17.94 27.50
CA LEU A 119 -12.09 -18.00 28.94
C LEU A 119 -13.33 -17.71 29.79
N ALA A 120 -14.16 -16.72 29.40
CA ALA A 120 -15.41 -16.39 30.08
C ALA A 120 -16.44 -17.53 29.96
N LEU A 121 -16.58 -18.14 28.79
CA LEU A 121 -17.40 -19.33 28.55
C LEU A 121 -16.93 -20.52 29.41
N ALA A 122 -15.62 -20.75 29.47
CA ALA A 122 -15.05 -21.78 30.34
C ALA A 122 -15.32 -21.50 31.83
N GLN A 123 -15.33 -20.23 32.25
CA GLN A 123 -15.69 -19.83 33.61
C GLN A 123 -17.19 -19.99 33.90
N VAL A 124 -18.07 -19.68 32.94
CA VAL A 124 -19.51 -19.94 33.07
C VAL A 124 -19.77 -21.45 33.18
N GLN A 125 -19.07 -22.26 32.39
CA GLN A 125 -19.17 -23.72 32.50
C GLN A 125 -18.66 -24.21 33.87
N PHE A 126 -17.56 -23.64 34.37
CA PHE A 126 -17.08 -23.90 35.72
C PHE A 126 -18.10 -23.48 36.80
N ASP A 127 -18.79 -22.36 36.64
CA ASP A 127 -19.84 -21.91 37.56
C ASP A 127 -21.08 -22.82 37.52
N ILE A 128 -21.45 -23.36 36.35
CA ILE A 128 -22.50 -24.38 36.22
C ILE A 128 -22.10 -25.65 36.98
N ASP A 129 -20.86 -26.11 36.79
CA ASP A 129 -20.33 -27.30 37.46
C ASP A 129 -20.21 -27.07 38.97
N MET A 130 -19.84 -25.86 39.38
CA MET A 130 -19.76 -25.46 40.78
C MET A 130 -21.16 -25.32 41.40
N ALA A 131 -22.16 -24.81 40.68
CA ALA A 131 -23.57 -24.79 41.12
C ALA A 131 -24.13 -26.22 41.29
N ALA A 132 -23.76 -27.15 40.43
CA ALA A 132 -24.09 -28.57 40.58
C ALA A 132 -23.40 -29.18 41.82
N ALA A 133 -22.13 -28.82 42.07
CA ALA A 133 -21.41 -29.22 43.28
C ALA A 133 -22.02 -28.61 44.55
N ILE A 134 -22.40 -27.33 44.52
CA ILE A 134 -23.09 -26.61 45.60
C ILE A 134 -24.43 -27.28 45.91
N ALA A 135 -25.24 -27.63 44.91
CA ALA A 135 -26.49 -28.36 45.11
C ALA A 135 -26.25 -29.74 45.77
N ALA A 136 -25.14 -30.41 45.46
CA ALA A 136 -24.71 -31.64 46.14
C ALA A 136 -24.23 -31.39 47.59
N MET A 137 -23.60 -30.25 47.88
CA MET A 137 -23.19 -29.84 49.24
C MET A 137 -24.37 -29.36 50.09
N GLU A 138 -25.37 -28.75 49.49
CA GLU A 138 -26.62 -28.32 50.13
C GLU A 138 -27.45 -29.55 50.54
N ALA A 139 -27.48 -30.58 49.69
CA ALA A 139 -28.00 -31.91 50.03
C ALA A 139 -27.22 -32.59 51.19
N ALA A 140 -25.98 -32.16 51.45
CA ALA A 140 -25.15 -32.59 52.58
C ALA A 140 -25.23 -31.67 53.82
N GLY A 141 -25.97 -30.55 53.76
CA GLY A 141 -26.29 -29.69 54.91
C GLY A 141 -25.46 -28.41 55.10
N ALA A 142 -24.65 -27.98 54.12
CA ALA A 142 -23.71 -26.84 54.25
C ALA A 142 -24.27 -25.48 53.75
N GLN A 143 -25.41 -25.01 54.28
CA GLN A 143 -26.13 -23.83 53.78
C GLN A 143 -25.34 -22.50 53.79
N LEU A 144 -24.39 -22.32 54.71
CA LEU A 144 -23.61 -21.08 54.79
C LEU A 144 -22.56 -20.98 53.67
N ALA A 145 -21.96 -22.11 53.27
CA ALA A 145 -21.02 -22.17 52.16
C ALA A 145 -21.72 -21.90 50.82
N VAL A 146 -22.96 -22.35 50.67
CA VAL A 146 -23.79 -22.10 49.48
C VAL A 146 -24.06 -20.59 49.28
N GLY A 147 -24.37 -19.86 50.35
CA GLY A 147 -24.56 -18.41 50.27
C GLY A 147 -23.32 -17.67 49.78
N TYR A 148 -22.14 -18.01 50.31
CA TYR A 148 -20.88 -17.41 49.85
C TYR A 148 -20.47 -17.82 48.44
N ALA A 149 -20.87 -19.01 47.99
CA ALA A 149 -20.63 -19.46 46.64
C ALA A 149 -21.51 -18.71 45.62
N TRP A 150 -22.75 -18.39 45.98
CA TRP A 150 -23.63 -17.53 45.18
C TRP A 150 -23.10 -16.10 45.07
N ASP A 151 -22.65 -15.52 46.19
CA ASP A 151 -22.05 -14.18 46.20
C ASP A 151 -20.72 -14.13 45.42
N TYR A 152 -19.95 -15.23 45.43
CA TYR A 152 -18.76 -15.41 44.59
C TYR A 152 -19.12 -15.41 43.10
N ALA A 153 -20.10 -16.22 42.69
CA ALA A 153 -20.54 -16.30 41.30
C ALA A 153 -21.10 -14.96 40.78
N LEU A 154 -21.88 -14.24 41.59
CA LEU A 154 -22.34 -12.88 41.24
C LEU A 154 -21.19 -11.90 41.08
N ALA A 155 -20.18 -11.95 41.96
CA ALA A 155 -19.00 -11.10 41.83
C ALA A 155 -18.16 -11.45 40.59
N MET A 156 -18.04 -12.73 40.23
CA MET A 156 -17.35 -13.16 39.01
C MET A 156 -18.09 -12.73 37.74
N ASN A 157 -19.42 -12.89 37.68
CA ASN A 157 -20.22 -12.39 36.56
C ASN A 157 -20.05 -10.87 36.38
N HIS A 158 -20.10 -10.10 37.47
CA HIS A 158 -19.87 -8.65 37.41
C HIS A 158 -18.45 -8.29 36.97
N ALA A 159 -17.45 -9.12 37.31
CA ALA A 159 -16.08 -8.94 36.81
C ALA A 159 -16.01 -9.20 35.30
N ASN A 160 -16.70 -10.22 34.81
CA ASN A 160 -16.75 -10.54 33.39
C ASN A 160 -17.47 -9.46 32.57
N ASP A 161 -18.58 -8.90 33.08
CA ASP A 161 -19.26 -7.76 32.45
C ASP A 161 -18.33 -6.53 32.35
N LEU A 162 -17.61 -6.21 33.43
CA LEU A 162 -16.63 -5.11 33.44
C LEU A 162 -15.43 -5.37 32.51
N MET A 163 -15.06 -6.64 32.29
CA MET A 163 -14.03 -7.01 31.32
C MET A 163 -14.53 -6.78 29.89
N GLN A 164 -15.79 -7.12 29.58
CA GLN A 164 -16.37 -6.79 28.26
C GLN A 164 -16.42 -5.27 28.02
N ASP A 165 -16.87 -4.50 29.01
CA ASP A 165 -16.87 -3.03 28.94
C ASP A 165 -15.45 -2.48 28.73
N LEU A 166 -14.45 -3.05 29.41
CA LEU A 166 -13.05 -2.67 29.28
C LEU A 166 -12.52 -2.94 27.86
N LEU A 167 -12.83 -4.12 27.30
CA LEU A 167 -12.41 -4.50 25.97
C LEU A 167 -13.06 -3.64 24.90
N GLN A 168 -14.35 -3.29 25.05
CA GLN A 168 -15.01 -2.35 24.16
C GLN A 168 -14.35 -0.96 24.24
N ALA A 169 -14.06 -0.46 25.45
CA ALA A 169 -13.37 0.82 25.60
C ALA A 169 -11.94 0.82 25.03
N GLN A 170 -11.23 -0.31 25.08
CA GLN A 170 -9.91 -0.49 24.45
C GLN A 170 -10.01 -0.58 22.92
N ALA A 171 -11.05 -1.23 22.39
CA ALA A 171 -11.34 -1.24 20.95
C ALA A 171 -11.72 0.15 20.45
N ASP A 172 -12.54 0.88 21.21
CA ASP A 172 -12.92 2.26 20.88
C ASP A 172 -11.71 3.20 20.95
N LEU A 173 -10.80 3.02 21.93
CA LEU A 173 -9.53 3.75 22.02
C LEU A 173 -8.65 3.47 20.81
N ALA A 174 -8.44 2.19 20.48
CA ALA A 174 -7.68 1.80 19.31
C ALA A 174 -8.31 2.34 18.01
N SER A 175 -9.64 2.31 17.90
CA SER A 175 -10.38 2.87 16.76
C SER A 175 -10.29 4.40 16.70
N ALA A 176 -10.26 5.10 17.83
CA ALA A 176 -10.11 6.55 17.89
C ALA A 176 -8.66 6.98 17.57
N GLU A 177 -7.67 6.19 17.99
CA GLU A 177 -6.28 6.32 17.56
C GLU A 177 -6.13 6.03 16.04
N LEU A 178 -6.97 5.14 15.49
CA LEU A 178 -7.05 4.81 14.05
C LEU A 178 -7.79 5.87 13.20
N MET A 179 -8.85 6.49 13.74
CA MET A 179 -9.73 7.43 13.04
C MET A 179 -9.32 8.90 13.23
N GLN A 180 -8.02 9.18 13.20
CA GLN A 180 -7.56 10.53 12.86
C GLN A 180 -7.88 10.78 11.38
N ASN A 181 -9.13 11.18 11.12
CA ASN A 181 -9.72 11.63 9.85
C ASN A 181 -9.46 10.79 8.58
N GLY A 182 -10.27 9.74 8.38
CA GLY A 182 -10.68 9.33 7.02
C GLY A 182 -9.62 8.78 6.06
N ASN A 183 -8.54 8.17 6.57
CA ASN A 183 -7.45 7.46 5.85
C ASN A 183 -6.07 8.16 5.84
N VAL A 184 -5.88 9.31 6.49
CA VAL A 184 -4.57 10.00 6.61
C VAL A 184 -4.39 10.71 7.95
N SER A 185 -3.18 10.70 8.53
CA SER A 185 -2.92 11.30 9.85
C SER A 185 -3.21 12.82 9.90
N TRP A 186 -3.57 13.35 11.08
CA TRP A 186 -3.80 14.80 11.25
C TRP A 186 -2.56 15.63 10.87
N GLU A 187 -1.35 15.12 11.14
CA GLU A 187 -0.11 15.77 10.71
C GLU A 187 -0.01 15.88 9.18
N TYR A 188 -0.43 14.85 8.44
CA TYR A 188 -0.45 14.89 6.97
C TYR A 188 -1.51 15.86 6.45
N TYR A 189 -2.73 15.80 6.99
CA TYR A 189 -3.84 16.66 6.57
C TYR A 189 -3.55 18.14 6.86
N LEU A 190 -2.99 18.45 8.04
CA LEU A 190 -2.56 19.81 8.38
C LEU A 190 -1.38 20.28 7.52
N ALA A 191 -0.43 19.39 7.19
CA ALA A 191 0.67 19.72 6.29
C ALA A 191 0.19 20.02 4.85
N GLN A 192 -0.80 19.29 4.36
CA GLN A 192 -1.44 19.55 3.06
C GLN A 192 -2.13 20.91 3.04
N LEU A 193 -2.96 21.21 4.06
CA LEU A 193 -3.63 22.51 4.18
C LEU A 193 -2.63 23.66 4.35
N GLN A 194 -1.50 23.45 5.04
CA GLN A 194 -0.41 24.42 5.11
C GLN A 194 0.30 24.60 3.76
N GLY A 195 0.42 23.52 2.98
CA GLY A 195 0.92 23.54 1.60
C GLY A 195 0.02 24.39 0.69
N ASP A 196 -1.30 24.21 0.78
CA ASP A 196 -2.28 24.97 0.00
C ASP A 196 -2.22 26.47 0.32
N VAL A 197 -2.10 26.84 1.61
CA VAL A 197 -1.86 28.23 2.02
C VAL A 197 -0.56 28.78 1.42
N ALA A 198 0.52 27.99 1.41
CA ALA A 198 1.81 28.42 0.86
C ALA A 198 1.76 28.60 -0.67
N VAL A 199 1.07 27.72 -1.39
CA VAL A 199 0.85 27.82 -2.85
C VAL A 199 0.06 29.07 -3.20
N ASN A 200 -1.06 29.31 -2.50
CA ASN A 200 -1.88 30.50 -2.74
C ASN A 200 -1.13 31.80 -2.36
N MET A 201 -0.30 31.77 -1.32
CA MET A 201 0.60 32.88 -0.99
C MET A 201 1.65 33.17 -2.07
N ALA A 202 2.18 32.13 -2.73
CA ALA A 202 3.12 32.29 -3.84
C ALA A 202 2.44 32.85 -5.08
N ALA A 203 1.22 32.38 -5.41
CA ALA A 203 0.41 32.92 -6.51
C ALA A 203 0.10 34.41 -6.30
N LYS A 204 -0.30 34.79 -5.07
CA LYS A 204 -0.48 36.20 -4.69
C LYS A 204 0.78 37.04 -4.93
N ALA A 205 1.96 36.56 -4.52
CA ALA A 205 3.21 37.31 -4.68
C ALA A 205 3.59 37.51 -6.16
N ASN A 206 3.30 36.54 -7.02
CA ASN A 206 3.51 36.64 -8.46
C ASN A 206 2.56 37.66 -9.11
N LEU A 207 1.29 37.65 -8.73
CA LEU A 207 0.30 38.64 -9.19
C LEU A 207 0.67 40.07 -8.73
N GLU A 208 1.09 40.24 -7.48
CA GLU A 208 1.58 41.54 -6.98
C GLU A 208 2.80 42.06 -7.76
N THR A 209 3.68 41.15 -8.21
CA THR A 209 4.84 41.50 -9.04
C THR A 209 4.42 41.89 -10.46
N ALA A 210 3.53 41.11 -11.08
CA ALA A 210 3.01 41.38 -12.42
C ALA A 210 2.24 42.71 -12.49
N ILE A 211 1.42 43.00 -11.48
CA ILE A 211 0.73 44.29 -11.33
C ILE A 211 1.74 45.41 -11.21
N ALA A 212 2.75 45.29 -10.35
CA ALA A 212 3.76 46.33 -10.16
C ALA A 212 4.59 46.60 -11.44
N ASP A 213 4.92 45.56 -12.20
CA ASP A 213 5.63 45.67 -13.47
C ASP A 213 4.76 46.32 -14.56
N LEU A 214 3.47 45.96 -14.63
CA LEU A 214 2.52 46.56 -15.57
C LEU A 214 2.21 48.02 -15.22
N GLU A 215 2.04 48.36 -13.94
CA GLU A 215 1.92 49.74 -13.45
C GLU A 215 3.17 50.57 -13.80
N ALA A 216 4.37 49.99 -13.65
CA ALA A 216 5.62 50.65 -14.03
C ALA A 216 5.75 50.83 -15.55
N TYR A 217 5.23 49.89 -16.34
CA TYR A 217 5.17 49.96 -17.79
C TYR A 217 4.20 51.05 -18.28
N ILE A 218 2.97 51.07 -17.75
CA ILE A 218 1.94 52.08 -18.03
C ILE A 218 2.41 53.49 -17.65
N ALA A 219 3.11 53.63 -16.51
CA ALA A 219 3.62 54.91 -16.04
C ALA A 219 4.80 55.45 -16.87
N ASN A 220 5.36 54.67 -17.80
CA ASN A 220 6.51 55.07 -18.60
C ASN A 220 6.05 55.80 -19.90
N PRO A 221 6.25 57.13 -20.02
CA PRO A 221 5.76 57.91 -21.15
C PRO A 221 6.52 57.65 -22.47
N THR A 222 7.49 56.74 -22.48
CA THR A 222 8.25 56.36 -23.67
C THR A 222 7.84 55.01 -24.25
N THR A 223 6.84 54.33 -23.67
CA THR A 223 6.28 53.12 -24.26
C THR A 223 5.50 53.47 -25.53
N PRO A 224 5.48 52.58 -26.54
CA PRO A 224 4.67 52.76 -27.73
C PRO A 224 3.20 53.12 -27.42
N GLU A 225 2.62 52.49 -26.41
CA GLU A 225 1.22 52.60 -25.99
C GLU A 225 0.92 53.96 -25.34
N ALA A 226 1.86 54.51 -24.55
CA ALA A 226 1.76 55.88 -24.03
C ALA A 226 1.93 56.95 -25.12
N ILE A 227 2.76 56.68 -26.13
CA ILE A 227 2.92 57.54 -27.31
C ILE A 227 1.65 57.51 -28.14
N ILE A 228 1.06 56.33 -28.38
CA ILE A 228 -0.22 56.15 -29.09
C ILE A 228 -1.34 56.90 -28.37
N SER A 229 -1.45 56.77 -27.05
CA SER A 229 -2.48 57.49 -26.25
C SER A 229 -2.30 59.02 -26.32
N GLY A 230 -1.06 59.51 -26.31
CA GLY A 230 -0.77 60.94 -26.52
C GLY A 230 -1.13 61.42 -27.93
N LEU A 231 -0.91 60.58 -28.95
CA LEU A 231 -1.31 60.87 -30.33
C LEU A 231 -2.83 60.83 -30.49
N LYS A 232 -3.55 59.89 -29.84
CA LYS A 232 -5.03 59.82 -29.81
C LYS A 232 -5.65 61.08 -29.20
N ALA A 233 -5.15 61.54 -28.05
CA ALA A 233 -5.63 62.79 -27.43
C ALA A 233 -5.31 64.03 -28.30
N GLN A 234 -4.18 64.04 -29.00
CA GLN A 234 -3.88 65.07 -30.00
C GLN A 234 -4.80 64.97 -31.23
N ASN A 235 -5.25 63.76 -31.56
CA ASN A 235 -6.19 63.50 -32.65
C ASN A 235 -7.59 64.01 -32.32
N GLU A 236 -8.04 63.79 -31.10
CA GLU A 236 -9.29 64.34 -30.57
C GLU A 236 -9.26 65.88 -30.55
N ALA A 237 -8.14 66.50 -30.17
CA ALA A 237 -7.99 67.95 -30.26
C ALA A 237 -8.00 68.49 -31.70
N TYR A 238 -7.57 67.69 -32.70
CA TYR A 238 -7.76 68.04 -34.10
C TYR A 238 -9.21 67.90 -34.53
N HIS A 239 -9.92 66.86 -34.08
CA HIS A 239 -11.38 66.72 -34.26
C HIS A 239 -12.13 67.93 -33.69
N ASP A 240 -11.88 68.34 -32.44
CA ASP A 240 -12.52 69.53 -31.85
C ASP A 240 -12.24 70.82 -32.66
N ALA A 241 -11.03 70.96 -33.20
CA ALA A 241 -10.65 72.10 -34.03
C ALA A 241 -11.30 72.05 -35.43
N MET A 242 -11.46 70.85 -35.99
CA MET A 242 -12.21 70.59 -37.22
C MET A 242 -13.69 70.91 -37.00
N ASP A 243 -14.33 70.41 -35.94
CA ASP A 243 -15.71 70.69 -35.57
C ASP A 243 -15.96 72.20 -35.41
N ALA A 244 -15.08 72.91 -34.68
CA ALA A 244 -15.16 74.35 -34.55
C ALA A 244 -15.06 75.07 -35.90
N LYS A 245 -14.26 74.54 -36.83
CA LYS A 245 -14.07 75.08 -38.18
C LYS A 245 -15.26 74.76 -39.10
N GLU A 246 -15.82 73.57 -38.97
CA GLU A 246 -17.05 73.15 -39.62
C GLU A 246 -18.24 73.99 -39.18
N ILE A 247 -18.31 74.41 -37.91
CA ILE A 247 -19.33 75.35 -37.44
C ILE A 247 -19.16 76.73 -38.10
N GLU A 248 -17.94 77.25 -38.24
CA GLU A 248 -17.68 78.50 -38.99
C GLU A 248 -18.09 78.37 -40.47
N MET A 249 -17.76 77.23 -41.08
CA MET A 249 -18.16 76.88 -42.44
C MET A 249 -19.67 76.75 -42.57
N GLN A 250 -20.37 76.19 -41.59
CA GLN A 250 -21.83 76.07 -41.54
C GLN A 250 -22.51 77.44 -41.49
N VAL A 251 -21.95 78.41 -40.76
CA VAL A 251 -22.47 79.79 -40.74
C VAL A 251 -22.31 80.46 -42.11
N GLN A 252 -21.23 80.17 -42.83
CA GLN A 252 -20.99 80.69 -44.18
C GLN A 252 -21.84 79.95 -45.23
N TRP A 253 -22.02 78.64 -45.06
CA TRP A 253 -22.95 77.80 -45.78
C TRP A 253 -24.38 78.32 -45.63
N ASN A 254 -24.82 78.70 -44.43
CA ASN A 254 -26.16 79.27 -44.21
C ASN A 254 -26.40 80.57 -45.02
N LYS A 255 -25.35 81.35 -45.33
CA LYS A 255 -25.48 82.52 -46.23
C LYS A 255 -25.57 82.12 -47.70
N ILE A 256 -24.86 81.07 -48.10
CA ILE A 256 -24.99 80.43 -49.41
C ILE A 256 -26.41 79.85 -49.53
N MET A 257 -26.93 79.22 -48.47
CA MET A 257 -28.27 78.64 -48.39
C MET A 257 -29.38 79.67 -48.41
N ALA A 258 -29.20 80.88 -47.87
CA ALA A 258 -30.19 81.96 -48.02
C ALA A 258 -30.32 82.46 -49.48
N ILE A 259 -29.31 82.22 -50.32
CA ILE A 259 -29.37 82.46 -51.78
C ILE A 259 -30.00 81.25 -52.49
N TYR A 260 -29.73 80.03 -51.99
CA TYR A 260 -30.52 78.83 -52.34
C TYR A 260 -31.98 78.94 -51.89
N GLU A 261 -32.36 79.68 -50.84
CA GLU A 261 -33.76 79.83 -50.39
C GLU A 261 -34.66 80.54 -51.43
N GLN A 262 -34.06 81.25 -52.39
CA GLN A 262 -34.77 81.81 -53.54
C GLN A 262 -34.96 80.79 -54.67
N ASP A 263 -34.12 79.74 -54.68
CA ASP A 263 -34.28 78.48 -55.40
C ASP A 263 -35.20 77.50 -54.63
N ASP A 264 -35.27 77.58 -53.29
CA ASP A 264 -36.11 76.75 -52.41
C ASP A 264 -37.58 76.83 -52.74
N ILE A 265 -38.09 77.90 -53.36
CA ILE A 265 -39.50 77.91 -53.76
C ILE A 265 -39.73 76.92 -54.93
N ARG A 266 -38.69 76.60 -55.71
CA ARG A 266 -38.68 75.54 -56.72
C ARG A 266 -38.22 74.20 -56.14
N ASP A 267 -37.23 74.20 -55.26
CA ASP A 267 -36.79 72.99 -54.55
C ASP A 267 -37.81 72.50 -53.51
N ASP A 268 -38.70 73.33 -52.94
CA ASP A 268 -39.77 72.92 -52.01
C ASP A 268 -40.79 72.00 -52.70
N VAL A 269 -41.06 72.24 -53.99
CA VAL A 269 -41.90 71.35 -54.80
C VAL A 269 -41.16 70.05 -55.13
N VAL A 270 -39.83 70.10 -55.31
CA VAL A 270 -38.96 68.92 -55.51
C VAL A 270 -38.83 68.10 -54.23
N SER A 271 -38.54 68.73 -53.09
CA SER A 271 -38.43 68.12 -51.76
C SER A 271 -39.75 67.50 -51.35
N ARG A 272 -40.89 68.20 -51.47
CA ARG A 272 -42.20 67.58 -51.17
C ARG A 272 -42.49 66.35 -52.04
N THR A 273 -41.96 66.32 -53.27
CA THR A 273 -42.09 65.17 -54.16
C THR A 273 -41.17 64.02 -53.73
N TYR A 274 -39.92 64.30 -53.32
CA TYR A 274 -39.02 63.29 -52.74
C TYR A 274 -39.51 62.80 -51.37
N ASP A 275 -39.91 63.67 -50.45
CA ASP A 275 -40.46 63.28 -49.14
C ASP A 275 -41.70 62.38 -49.29
N SER A 276 -42.58 62.70 -50.24
CA SER A 276 -43.75 61.85 -50.52
C SER A 276 -43.38 60.54 -51.21
N LEU A 277 -42.24 60.50 -51.92
CA LEU A 277 -41.71 59.31 -52.58
C LEU A 277 -40.97 58.41 -51.58
N ASP A 278 -40.24 58.98 -50.63
CA ASP A 278 -39.62 58.29 -49.51
C ASP A 278 -40.69 57.72 -48.59
N GLU A 279 -41.73 58.49 -48.23
CA GLU A 279 -42.89 57.96 -47.49
C GLU A 279 -43.65 56.85 -48.25
N HIS A 280 -43.56 56.83 -49.58
CA HIS A 280 -44.11 55.75 -50.41
C HIS A 280 -43.18 54.52 -50.40
N ASN A 281 -41.86 54.73 -50.51
CA ASN A 281 -40.86 53.67 -50.48
C ASN A 281 -40.75 53.03 -49.10
N ASP A 282 -40.76 53.79 -48.00
CA ASP A 282 -40.81 53.30 -46.62
C ASP A 282 -42.03 52.38 -46.41
N ALA A 283 -43.19 52.74 -46.97
CA ALA A 283 -44.38 51.91 -46.89
C ALA A 283 -44.26 50.62 -47.73
N VAL A 284 -43.46 50.63 -48.81
CA VAL A 284 -43.11 49.43 -49.59
C VAL A 284 -42.11 48.55 -48.83
N ASP A 285 -41.14 49.15 -48.15
CA ASP A 285 -40.13 48.44 -47.35
C ASP A 285 -40.75 47.80 -46.11
N ASP A 286 -41.61 48.50 -45.37
CA ASP A 286 -42.39 47.95 -44.25
C ASP A 286 -43.20 46.71 -44.67
N LYS A 287 -43.70 46.71 -45.92
CA LYS A 287 -44.40 45.55 -46.49
C LYS A 287 -43.43 44.41 -46.83
N ASN A 288 -42.24 44.71 -47.33
CA ASN A 288 -41.22 43.71 -47.66
C ASN A 288 -40.66 43.05 -46.38
N ASP A 289 -40.39 43.82 -45.32
CA ASP A 289 -39.99 43.27 -44.01
C ASP A 289 -41.01 42.25 -43.47
N ARG A 290 -42.32 42.53 -43.63
CA ARG A 290 -43.38 41.59 -43.25
C ARG A 290 -43.38 40.32 -44.10
N LEU A 291 -42.98 40.38 -45.37
CA LEU A 291 -42.83 39.21 -46.22
C LEU A 291 -41.63 38.35 -45.78
N ASP A 292 -40.50 38.98 -45.44
CA ASP A 292 -39.31 38.29 -44.95
C ASP A 292 -39.54 37.61 -43.59
N TRP A 293 -40.32 38.26 -42.69
CA TRP A 293 -40.73 37.65 -41.43
C TRP A 293 -41.64 36.44 -41.64
N ILE A 294 -42.55 36.51 -42.63
CA ILE A 294 -43.38 35.36 -43.01
C ILE A 294 -42.50 34.21 -43.49
N GLU A 295 -41.53 34.45 -44.37
CA GLU A 295 -40.61 33.41 -44.88
C GLU A 295 -39.82 32.75 -43.74
N THR A 296 -39.28 33.54 -42.80
CA THR A 296 -38.56 33.01 -41.63
C THR A 296 -39.46 32.17 -40.72
N ALA A 297 -40.72 32.57 -40.54
CA ALA A 297 -41.68 31.81 -39.74
C ALA A 297 -42.10 30.50 -40.45
N GLU A 298 -42.22 30.48 -41.77
CA GLU A 298 -42.47 29.27 -42.56
C GLU A 298 -41.31 28.27 -42.43
N ASP A 299 -40.06 28.73 -42.53
CA ASP A 299 -38.86 27.88 -42.32
C ASP A 299 -38.82 27.28 -40.90
N ASN A 300 -39.18 28.05 -39.87
CA ASN A 300 -39.26 27.56 -38.49
C ASN A 300 -40.37 26.53 -38.31
N ILE A 301 -41.53 26.71 -38.95
CA ILE A 301 -42.62 25.73 -38.94
C ILE A 301 -42.15 24.41 -39.55
N ASP A 302 -41.46 24.45 -40.70
CA ASP A 302 -40.93 23.24 -41.35
C ASP A 302 -39.90 22.52 -40.46
N MET A 303 -39.03 23.26 -39.78
CA MET A 303 -38.07 22.70 -38.81
C MET A 303 -38.77 22.04 -37.62
N TRP A 304 -39.77 22.69 -37.01
CA TRP A 304 -40.51 22.13 -35.88
C TRP A 304 -41.37 20.93 -36.29
N GLN A 305 -41.94 20.94 -37.51
CA GLN A 305 -42.68 19.80 -38.04
C GLN A 305 -41.78 18.59 -38.25
N LEU A 306 -40.55 18.78 -38.74
CA LEU A 306 -39.57 17.71 -38.84
C LEU A 306 -39.22 17.14 -37.45
N ALA A 307 -39.07 18.00 -36.44
CA ALA A 307 -38.80 17.58 -35.07
C ALA A 307 -39.97 16.78 -34.45
N ILE A 308 -41.22 17.13 -34.77
CA ILE A 308 -42.42 16.34 -34.39
C ILE A 308 -42.39 14.96 -35.07
N ASP A 309 -42.14 14.91 -36.37
CA ASP A 309 -42.17 13.67 -37.15
C ASP A 309 -41.12 12.64 -36.66
N ASP A 310 -39.97 13.12 -36.15
CA ASP A 310 -38.88 12.28 -35.62
C ASP A 310 -38.97 12.03 -34.10
N TYR A 311 -39.88 12.68 -33.38
CA TYR A 311 -39.95 12.63 -31.91
C TYR A 311 -40.19 11.21 -31.38
N ASP A 312 -41.20 10.51 -31.90
CA ASP A 312 -41.57 9.15 -31.48
C ASP A 312 -40.45 8.14 -31.75
N ALA A 313 -39.77 8.26 -32.89
CA ALA A 313 -38.67 7.37 -33.26
C ALA A 313 -37.46 7.59 -32.34
N THR A 314 -37.19 8.86 -31.98
CA THR A 314 -36.10 9.24 -31.08
C THR A 314 -36.40 8.80 -29.64
N LEU A 315 -37.62 8.99 -29.16
CA LEU A 315 -38.07 8.52 -27.85
C LEU A 315 -37.93 6.99 -27.73
N LEU A 316 -38.37 6.26 -28.76
CA LEU A 316 -38.26 4.80 -28.78
C LEU A 316 -36.80 4.34 -28.78
N ALA A 317 -35.91 5.05 -29.46
CA ALA A 317 -34.48 4.74 -29.46
C ALA A 317 -33.86 4.91 -28.06
N PHE A 318 -34.16 6.00 -27.35
CA PHE A 318 -33.71 6.20 -25.98
C PHE A 318 -34.29 5.16 -25.01
N GLN A 319 -35.58 4.82 -25.13
CA GLN A 319 -36.19 3.75 -24.33
C GLN A 319 -35.53 2.39 -24.57
N THR A 320 -35.21 2.07 -25.83
CA THR A 320 -34.50 0.84 -26.19
C THR A 320 -33.09 0.82 -25.58
N ALA A 321 -32.37 1.96 -25.60
CA ALA A 321 -31.04 2.06 -25.00
C ALA A 321 -31.09 1.82 -23.47
N VAL A 322 -32.09 2.33 -22.77
CA VAL A 322 -32.31 2.06 -21.34
C VAL A 322 -32.60 0.57 -21.10
N ASP A 323 -33.48 -0.04 -21.88
CA ASP A 323 -33.82 -1.47 -21.74
C ASP A 323 -32.62 -2.39 -22.00
N ASP A 324 -31.81 -2.07 -23.02
CA ASP A 324 -30.58 -2.81 -23.34
C ASP A 324 -29.53 -2.65 -22.22
N ALA A 325 -29.32 -1.44 -21.69
CA ALA A 325 -28.41 -1.18 -20.58
C ALA A 325 -28.87 -1.88 -19.28
N GLN A 326 -30.17 -1.86 -18.98
CA GLN A 326 -30.74 -2.57 -17.83
C GLN A 326 -30.52 -4.09 -17.95
N THR A 327 -30.71 -4.65 -19.15
CA THR A 327 -30.46 -6.07 -19.40
C THR A 327 -28.98 -6.44 -19.20
N ALA A 328 -28.06 -5.56 -19.61
CA ALA A 328 -26.63 -5.75 -19.39
C ALA A 328 -26.27 -5.70 -17.90
N TYR A 329 -26.81 -4.74 -17.16
CA TYR A 329 -26.65 -4.62 -15.71
C TYR A 329 -27.16 -5.86 -14.97
N ASP A 330 -28.38 -6.32 -15.26
CA ASP A 330 -28.96 -7.52 -14.63
C ASP A 330 -28.12 -8.79 -14.89
N ALA A 331 -27.52 -8.89 -16.09
CA ALA A 331 -26.62 -9.98 -16.45
C ALA A 331 -25.28 -9.90 -15.70
N ALA A 332 -24.74 -8.69 -15.51
CA ALA A 332 -23.52 -8.47 -14.72
C ALA A 332 -23.74 -8.83 -13.24
N VAL A 333 -24.85 -8.39 -12.63
CA VAL A 333 -25.20 -8.73 -11.24
C VAL A 333 -25.36 -10.24 -11.05
N THR A 334 -25.92 -10.94 -12.04
CA THR A 334 -26.01 -12.42 -11.99
C THR A 334 -24.63 -13.09 -12.08
N ALA A 335 -23.71 -12.51 -12.85
CA ALA A 335 -22.34 -13.02 -12.99
C ALA A 335 -21.55 -12.81 -11.69
N GLU A 336 -21.65 -11.63 -11.07
CA GLU A 336 -21.07 -11.29 -9.76
C GLU A 336 -21.53 -12.28 -8.69
N ALA A 337 -22.85 -12.48 -8.53
CA ALA A 337 -23.38 -13.44 -7.55
C ALA A 337 -22.92 -14.89 -7.80
N THR A 338 -22.61 -15.26 -9.05
CA THR A 338 -22.04 -16.57 -9.38
C THR A 338 -20.56 -16.64 -9.05
N ALA A 339 -19.83 -15.54 -9.22
CA ALA A 339 -18.42 -15.44 -8.89
C ALA A 339 -18.19 -15.45 -7.36
N GLU A 340 -18.96 -14.65 -6.61
CA GLU A 340 -18.99 -14.65 -5.14
C GLU A 340 -19.22 -16.08 -4.59
N ALA A 341 -20.23 -16.79 -5.12
CA ALA A 341 -20.52 -18.16 -4.70
C ALA A 341 -19.38 -19.16 -5.01
N ASN A 342 -18.58 -18.92 -6.05
CA ASN A 342 -17.41 -19.74 -6.36
C ASN A 342 -16.21 -19.37 -5.47
N SER A 343 -16.05 -18.08 -5.16
CA SER A 343 -15.06 -17.55 -4.21
C SER A 343 -15.27 -18.17 -2.83
N ASP A 344 -16.48 -18.07 -2.29
CA ASP A 344 -16.91 -18.72 -1.04
C ASP A 344 -16.61 -20.23 -1.02
N ALA A 345 -16.89 -20.93 -2.12
CA ALA A 345 -16.65 -22.37 -2.22
C ALA A 345 -15.15 -22.72 -2.26
N ALA A 346 -14.33 -21.86 -2.86
CA ALA A 346 -12.88 -22.03 -2.92
C ALA A 346 -12.23 -21.73 -1.56
N ASP A 347 -12.66 -20.68 -0.88
CA ASP A 347 -12.24 -20.35 0.50
C ASP A 347 -12.60 -21.48 1.48
N ALA A 348 -13.81 -22.03 1.37
CA ALA A 348 -14.22 -23.18 2.18
C ALA A 348 -13.35 -24.43 1.92
N LEU A 349 -12.90 -24.63 0.68
CA LEU A 349 -11.97 -25.71 0.33
C LEU A 349 -10.58 -25.46 0.91
N GLU A 350 -10.02 -24.25 0.76
CA GLU A 350 -8.73 -23.88 1.37
C GLU A 350 -8.75 -24.12 2.89
N ALA A 351 -9.80 -23.66 3.58
CA ALA A 351 -9.95 -23.85 5.01
C ALA A 351 -10.02 -25.34 5.41
N ALA A 352 -10.67 -26.17 4.59
CA ALA A 352 -10.75 -27.61 4.82
C ALA A 352 -9.37 -28.29 4.66
N GLU A 353 -8.63 -27.96 3.60
CA GLU A 353 -7.29 -28.50 3.33
C GLU A 353 -6.27 -28.06 4.40
N LEU A 354 -6.37 -26.81 4.87
CA LEU A 354 -5.52 -26.31 5.96
C LEU A 354 -5.78 -27.08 7.28
N ALA A 355 -7.03 -27.41 7.57
CA ALA A 355 -7.39 -28.19 8.74
C ALA A 355 -6.86 -29.64 8.65
N GLU A 356 -6.92 -30.26 7.46
CA GLU A 356 -6.35 -31.59 7.21
C GLU A 356 -4.82 -31.60 7.33
N LEU A 357 -4.13 -30.62 6.73
CA LEU A 357 -2.68 -30.43 6.87
C LEU A 357 -2.27 -30.29 8.35
N THR A 358 -3.01 -29.50 9.12
CA THR A 358 -2.75 -29.29 10.55
C THR A 358 -2.89 -30.61 11.34
N LEU A 359 -3.89 -31.44 11.03
CA LEU A 359 -4.06 -32.75 11.65
C LEU A 359 -2.87 -33.68 11.32
N ILE A 360 -2.45 -33.71 10.06
CA ILE A 360 -1.30 -34.51 9.61
C ILE A 360 -0.01 -34.07 10.32
N GLN A 361 0.22 -32.76 10.46
CA GLN A 361 1.38 -32.22 11.18
C GLN A 361 1.40 -32.62 12.66
N ASN A 362 0.24 -32.62 13.32
CA ASN A 362 0.12 -33.10 14.70
C ASN A 362 0.43 -34.61 14.80
N ASP A 363 -0.09 -35.43 13.89
CA ASP A 363 0.18 -36.87 13.84
C ASP A 363 1.68 -37.15 13.61
N ILE A 364 2.36 -36.36 12.78
CA ILE A 364 3.81 -36.47 12.54
C ILE A 364 4.61 -36.07 13.78
N ALA A 365 4.18 -35.04 14.53
CA ALA A 365 4.81 -34.65 15.78
C ALA A 365 4.75 -35.80 16.82
N ASP A 366 3.61 -36.49 16.90
CA ASP A 366 3.45 -37.68 17.76
C ASP A 366 4.32 -38.86 17.29
N LEU A 367 4.39 -39.10 15.97
CA LEU A 367 5.30 -40.10 15.39
C LEU A 367 6.77 -39.78 15.68
N TYR A 368 7.16 -38.51 15.61
CA TYR A 368 8.51 -38.07 15.95
C TYR A 368 8.86 -38.36 17.41
N LEU A 369 7.95 -38.07 18.33
CA LEU A 369 8.13 -38.38 19.75
C LEU A 369 8.26 -39.90 19.98
N SER A 370 7.43 -40.69 19.31
CA SER A 370 7.50 -42.16 19.34
C SER A 370 8.84 -42.70 18.82
N LEU A 371 9.36 -42.11 17.73
CA LEU A 371 10.68 -42.41 17.17
C LEU A 371 11.81 -42.04 18.15
N GLN A 372 11.75 -40.86 18.79
CA GLN A 372 12.75 -40.45 19.79
C GLN A 372 12.80 -41.38 21.00
N ASN A 373 11.65 -41.88 21.44
CA ASN A 373 11.57 -42.88 22.50
C ASN A 373 12.24 -44.21 22.08
N ALA A 374 12.04 -44.65 20.85
CA ALA A 374 12.68 -45.86 20.32
C ALA A 374 14.20 -45.69 20.17
N ILE A 375 14.67 -44.53 19.71
CA ILE A 375 16.10 -44.18 19.66
C ILE A 375 16.71 -44.24 21.06
N THR A 376 16.03 -43.64 22.05
CA THR A 376 16.50 -43.62 23.45
C THR A 376 16.57 -45.03 24.05
N LEU A 377 15.56 -45.87 23.79
CA LEU A 377 15.55 -47.27 24.22
C LEU A 377 16.71 -48.06 23.59
N LEU A 378 16.92 -47.91 22.28
CA LEU A 378 18.00 -48.57 21.56
C LEU A 378 19.38 -48.16 22.12
N ALA A 379 19.61 -46.86 22.30
CA ALA A 379 20.84 -46.35 22.89
C ALA A 379 21.07 -46.84 24.33
N THR A 380 19.99 -46.97 25.12
CA THR A 380 20.06 -47.49 26.50
C THR A 380 20.43 -48.96 26.51
N LEU A 381 19.83 -49.75 25.61
CA LEU A 381 20.17 -51.17 25.46
C LEU A 381 21.61 -51.30 25.00
N GLU A 382 22.05 -50.66 23.91
CA GLU A 382 23.44 -50.72 23.40
C GLU A 382 24.51 -50.43 24.48
N ALA A 383 24.24 -49.54 25.44
CA ALA A 383 25.14 -49.26 26.55
C ALA A 383 25.20 -50.40 27.62
N GLY A 384 24.19 -51.26 27.68
CA GLY A 384 24.00 -52.35 28.64
C GLY A 384 24.77 -53.65 28.32
N GLU A 385 25.27 -53.82 27.11
CA GLU A 385 26.01 -55.03 26.70
C GLU A 385 27.32 -55.22 27.48
N ALA A 386 28.09 -54.14 27.64
CA ALA A 386 29.43 -54.19 28.22
C ALA A 386 29.45 -54.72 29.68
N PRO A 387 28.57 -54.28 30.60
CA PRO A 387 28.44 -54.87 31.93
C PRO A 387 28.09 -56.37 31.95
N LEU A 388 27.24 -56.83 31.02
CA LEU A 388 26.84 -58.24 30.92
C LEU A 388 27.99 -59.11 30.43
N LEU A 389 28.74 -58.65 29.42
CA LEU A 389 29.97 -59.32 28.96
C LEU A 389 31.02 -59.42 30.08
N ALA A 390 31.18 -58.36 30.88
CA ALA A 390 32.07 -58.39 32.04
C ALA A 390 31.63 -59.41 33.10
N THR A 391 30.31 -59.52 33.35
CA THR A 391 29.74 -60.50 34.28
C THR A 391 29.97 -61.93 33.79
N LYS A 392 29.77 -62.20 32.49
CA LYS A 392 30.07 -63.50 31.89
C LYS A 392 31.55 -63.84 31.99
N ALA A 393 32.44 -62.90 31.68
CA ALA A 393 33.88 -63.11 31.78
C ALA A 393 34.33 -63.45 33.22
N ALA A 394 33.71 -62.81 34.23
CA ALA A 394 33.96 -63.13 35.63
C ALA A 394 33.47 -64.54 36.02
N ALA A 395 32.28 -64.94 35.53
CA ALA A 395 31.73 -66.28 35.75
C ALA A 395 32.60 -67.37 35.08
N ASP A 396 33.05 -67.14 33.84
CA ASP A 396 33.94 -68.05 33.11
C ASP A 396 35.28 -68.23 33.87
N ALA A 397 35.85 -67.14 34.39
CA ALA A 397 37.07 -67.21 35.19
C ALA A 397 36.87 -68.00 36.50
N ALA A 398 35.72 -67.85 37.16
CA ALA A 398 35.39 -68.61 38.37
C ALA A 398 35.20 -70.10 38.07
N LEU A 399 34.58 -70.47 36.95
CA LEU A 399 34.45 -71.85 36.51
C LEU A 399 35.82 -72.49 36.24
N ILE A 400 36.72 -71.79 35.55
CA ILE A 400 38.09 -72.26 35.30
C ILE A 400 38.81 -72.53 36.64
N ALA A 401 38.70 -71.61 37.61
CA ALA A 401 39.29 -71.78 38.93
C ALA A 401 38.70 -72.98 39.70
N ALA A 402 37.38 -73.15 39.65
CA ALA A 402 36.69 -74.28 40.28
C ALA A 402 37.08 -75.63 39.66
N GLN A 403 37.15 -75.71 38.32
CA GLN A 403 37.60 -76.89 37.61
C GLN A 403 39.05 -77.26 37.97
N ALA A 404 39.94 -76.27 38.07
CA ALA A 404 41.32 -76.51 38.49
C ALA A 404 41.39 -77.07 39.92
N ALA A 405 40.60 -76.53 40.86
CA ALA A 405 40.53 -77.02 42.23
C ALA A 405 39.96 -78.46 42.30
N GLN A 406 38.94 -78.77 41.49
CA GLN A 406 38.39 -80.12 41.39
C GLN A 406 39.42 -81.13 40.85
N VAL A 407 40.26 -80.75 39.88
CA VAL A 407 41.34 -81.62 39.38
C VAL A 407 42.35 -81.92 40.47
N VAL A 408 42.71 -80.92 41.30
CA VAL A 408 43.60 -81.13 42.46
C VAL A 408 42.96 -82.09 43.46
N ALA A 409 41.70 -81.86 43.86
CA ALA A 409 40.97 -82.73 44.78
C ALA A 409 40.80 -84.16 44.23
N GLN A 410 40.59 -84.31 42.91
CA GLN A 410 40.52 -85.61 42.25
C GLN A 410 41.86 -86.35 42.32
N GLY A 411 42.97 -85.63 42.12
CA GLY A 411 44.33 -86.18 42.25
C GLY A 411 44.64 -86.68 43.66
N GLU A 412 44.28 -85.91 44.69
CA GLU A 412 44.44 -86.31 46.09
C GLU A 412 43.56 -87.52 46.44
N TYR A 413 42.28 -87.50 46.04
CA TYR A 413 41.38 -88.64 46.20
C TYR A 413 41.95 -89.92 45.54
N ASP A 414 42.43 -89.84 44.29
CA ASP A 414 42.99 -91.00 43.59
C ASP A 414 44.26 -91.53 44.26
N LEU A 415 45.11 -90.63 44.78
CA LEU A 415 46.29 -91.00 45.58
C LEU A 415 45.90 -91.72 46.88
N ARG A 416 44.92 -91.19 47.64
CA ARG A 416 44.45 -91.81 48.89
C ARG A 416 43.73 -93.12 48.64
N LYS A 417 42.94 -93.21 47.57
CA LYS A 417 42.27 -94.43 47.15
C LYS A 417 43.29 -95.52 46.82
N ALA A 418 44.35 -95.21 46.07
CA ALA A 418 45.41 -96.15 45.78
C ALA A 418 46.12 -96.65 47.06
N ASN A 419 46.38 -95.75 48.02
CA ASN A 419 46.95 -96.11 49.32
C ASN A 419 46.03 -97.01 50.16
N PHE A 420 44.73 -96.72 50.17
CA PHE A 420 43.72 -97.54 50.86
C PHE A 420 43.56 -98.92 50.20
N GLU A 421 43.49 -99.01 48.87
CA GLU A 421 43.38 -100.28 48.15
C GLU A 421 44.64 -101.15 48.33
N ALA A 422 45.82 -100.54 48.41
CA ALA A 422 47.08 -101.24 48.69
C ALA A 422 47.16 -101.75 50.14
N ASN A 423 46.61 -101.01 51.11
CA ASN A 423 46.58 -101.41 52.52
C ASN A 423 45.34 -100.83 53.26
N PRO A 424 44.21 -101.56 53.30
CA PRO A 424 42.96 -101.05 53.87
C PRO A 424 42.99 -100.85 55.38
N ALA A 425 43.83 -101.60 56.09
CA ALA A 425 44.09 -101.46 57.53
C ALA A 425 45.32 -100.58 57.82
N GLY A 426 45.92 -100.00 56.78
CA GLY A 426 47.12 -99.20 56.85
C GLY A 426 46.89 -97.84 57.49
N VAL A 427 47.96 -97.31 58.06
CA VAL A 427 48.05 -95.97 58.62
C VAL A 427 49.04 -95.21 57.76
N THR A 428 48.63 -94.05 57.23
CA THR A 428 49.55 -93.14 56.57
C THR A 428 49.98 -92.10 57.59
N TRP A 429 51.29 -91.90 57.67
CA TRP A 429 51.90 -90.88 58.52
C TRP A 429 52.14 -89.63 57.71
N PHE A 430 51.97 -88.48 58.35
CA PHE A 430 52.25 -87.17 57.79
C PHE A 430 53.33 -86.51 58.63
N ALA A 431 54.31 -85.95 57.94
CA ALA A 431 55.26 -85.07 58.59
C ALA A 431 54.52 -83.89 59.25
N GLY A 432 55.01 -83.48 60.41
CA GLY A 432 54.54 -82.31 61.12
C GLY A 432 54.84 -80.98 60.39
N ALA A 433 54.90 -79.88 61.15
CA ALA A 433 54.95 -78.53 60.58
C ALA A 433 56.25 -78.20 59.81
N ASP A 434 57.28 -79.04 59.96
CA ASP A 434 58.59 -78.92 59.32
C ASP A 434 58.67 -79.61 57.93
N GLY A 435 57.68 -80.45 57.60
CA GLY A 435 57.57 -81.15 56.33
C GLY A 435 58.49 -82.36 56.16
N ILE A 436 59.18 -82.84 57.21
CA ILE A 436 60.09 -83.99 57.14
C ILE A 436 59.73 -85.03 58.20
N MET A 437 59.31 -86.22 57.76
CA MET A 437 58.93 -87.30 58.68
C MET A 437 60.16 -87.83 59.42
N GLY A 438 60.21 -87.61 60.74
CA GLY A 438 61.31 -88.02 61.60
C GLY A 438 62.60 -87.18 61.49
N ASP A 439 62.51 -85.85 61.30
CA ASP A 439 63.64 -84.91 61.42
C ASP A 439 63.84 -84.35 62.85
N HIS A 440 64.72 -85.02 63.59
CA HIS A 440 65.06 -84.75 65.01
C HIS A 440 65.85 -83.45 65.24
N THR A 441 65.84 -82.49 64.32
CA THR A 441 66.57 -81.22 64.50
C THR A 441 65.83 -80.24 65.39
N ASP A 442 64.55 -80.47 65.68
CA ASP A 442 63.80 -79.75 66.71
C ASP A 442 63.78 -80.52 68.05
N ALA A 443 63.58 -79.80 69.16
CA ALA A 443 63.97 -80.26 70.50
C ALA A 443 62.86 -81.04 71.27
N LEU A 444 61.95 -81.73 70.60
CA LEU A 444 60.84 -82.45 71.24
C LEU A 444 61.18 -83.94 71.49
N THR A 445 61.70 -84.22 72.69
CA THR A 445 62.15 -85.55 73.11
C THR A 445 61.02 -86.42 73.65
N SER A 446 60.28 -87.09 72.76
CA SER A 446 59.44 -88.24 73.12
C SER A 446 59.27 -89.20 71.93
N TYR A 447 59.87 -90.39 72.03
CA TYR A 447 59.89 -91.41 70.97
C TYR A 447 58.78 -92.45 71.18
N LEU A 448 58.04 -92.80 70.12
CA LEU A 448 57.19 -94.00 70.11
C LEU A 448 57.72 -95.01 69.07
N TYR A 449 58.01 -96.23 69.52
CA TYR A 449 58.26 -97.36 68.64
C TYR A 449 56.95 -98.14 68.44
N VAL A 450 56.38 -98.11 67.24
CA VAL A 450 55.17 -98.89 66.92
C VAL A 450 55.59 -100.21 66.28
N VAL A 451 55.31 -101.33 66.96
CA VAL A 451 55.49 -102.68 66.41
C VAL A 451 54.22 -103.06 65.66
N THR A 452 54.32 -103.29 64.35
CA THR A 452 53.23 -103.92 63.58
C THR A 452 53.20 -105.42 63.91
N ALA A 453 52.10 -105.87 64.51
CA ALA A 453 51.91 -107.27 64.86
C ALA A 453 51.74 -108.11 63.58
N ASN A 454 52.83 -108.72 63.11
CA ASN A 454 52.78 -109.79 62.14
C ASN A 454 52.58 -111.14 62.86
N ALA A 455 51.71 -111.97 62.29
CA ALA A 455 51.05 -113.12 62.92
C ALA A 455 51.99 -114.13 63.62
N TYR A 456 51.63 -114.54 64.85
CA TYR A 456 52.10 -115.77 65.50
C TYR A 456 50.90 -116.61 66.01
N PRO A 457 50.97 -117.97 65.98
CA PRO A 457 49.81 -118.84 66.16
C PRO A 457 49.55 -119.26 67.62
N THR A 458 48.26 -119.37 67.96
CA THR A 458 47.62 -120.21 68.99
C THR A 458 48.40 -120.59 70.26
N ALA A 459 47.99 -120.02 71.41
CA ALA A 459 47.30 -120.71 72.51
C ALA A 459 47.51 -119.97 73.85
N ASN A 460 46.39 -119.60 74.50
CA ASN A 460 46.30 -119.20 75.91
C ASN A 460 47.06 -117.93 76.36
N ALA A 461 46.52 -116.78 75.98
CA ALA A 461 46.54 -115.58 76.83
C ALA A 461 45.23 -114.81 76.63
N THR A 462 44.29 -114.99 77.54
CA THR A 462 43.10 -114.14 77.67
C THR A 462 43.52 -112.79 78.26
N GLY A 463 43.49 -111.75 77.43
CA GLY A 463 43.62 -110.36 77.89
C GLY A 463 44.48 -109.50 76.97
N THR A 464 43.91 -109.04 75.86
CA THR A 464 44.44 -107.89 75.14
C THR A 464 43.39 -106.78 75.16
N SER A 465 43.71 -105.73 75.92
CA SER A 465 42.99 -104.47 75.92
C SER A 465 43.26 -103.76 74.60
N THR A 466 42.21 -103.45 73.85
CA THR A 466 42.27 -102.58 72.67
C THR A 466 42.54 -101.15 73.12
N VAL A 467 43.69 -100.59 72.73
CA VAL A 467 43.94 -99.14 72.80
C VAL A 467 43.32 -98.52 71.55
N THR A 468 42.32 -97.65 71.75
CA THR A 468 41.75 -96.80 70.71
C THR A 468 42.61 -95.55 70.57
N PRO A 469 43.16 -95.20 69.38
CA PRO A 469 43.81 -93.92 69.17
C PRO A 469 42.76 -92.80 69.24
N GLY A 470 42.92 -91.89 70.21
CA GLY A 470 42.10 -90.69 70.36
C GLY A 470 42.72 -89.51 69.62
N SER A 471 41.88 -88.76 68.92
CA SER A 471 42.18 -87.61 68.05
C SER A 471 42.44 -86.30 68.81
N ALA A 472 43.36 -86.26 69.77
CA ALA A 472 43.72 -85.02 70.44
C ALA A 472 45.24 -84.90 70.69
N PRO A 473 45.86 -83.73 70.46
CA PRO A 473 47.27 -83.52 70.75
C PRO A 473 47.52 -83.65 72.26
N LEU A 474 48.34 -84.62 72.66
CA LEU A 474 48.74 -84.84 74.05
C LEU A 474 49.78 -83.77 74.45
N THR A 475 49.30 -82.62 74.92
CA THR A 475 50.13 -81.65 75.64
C THR A 475 50.05 -81.93 77.15
N GLY A 476 51.04 -82.68 77.68
CA GLY A 476 51.34 -82.73 79.11
C GLY A 476 51.14 -84.07 79.83
N ALA A 477 52.21 -84.46 80.53
CA ALA A 477 52.30 -85.45 81.62
C ALA A 477 52.03 -86.95 81.31
N ALA A 478 53.15 -87.69 81.29
CA ALA A 478 53.36 -89.14 81.47
C ALA A 478 52.11 -90.03 81.66
N VAL A 479 51.72 -90.73 80.60
CA VAL A 479 50.92 -91.97 80.70
C VAL A 479 51.87 -93.16 80.78
N SER A 480 51.85 -93.86 81.90
CA SER A 480 52.58 -95.11 82.11
C SER A 480 51.99 -96.22 81.23
N LEU A 481 52.77 -96.73 80.28
CA LEU A 481 52.50 -98.03 79.65
C LEU A 481 53.53 -99.06 80.09
N GLU A 482 52.99 -100.19 80.53
CA GLU A 482 53.60 -101.27 81.27
C GLU A 482 54.58 -102.04 80.37
N ALA A 483 55.87 -101.71 80.47
CA ALA A 483 56.92 -102.55 79.91
C ALA A 483 57.03 -103.82 80.77
N VAL A 484 56.72 -104.97 80.18
CA VAL A 484 57.04 -106.28 80.75
C VAL A 484 58.56 -106.38 80.85
N VAL A 485 59.10 -106.11 82.03
CA VAL A 485 60.48 -106.41 82.38
C VAL A 485 60.52 -107.87 82.86
N ASP A 486 60.95 -108.79 82.00
CA ASP A 486 61.34 -110.14 82.44
C ASP A 486 62.80 -110.09 82.92
N ASP A 487 62.97 -110.04 84.24
CA ASP A 487 64.25 -110.08 84.95
C ASP A 487 64.61 -111.53 85.35
N SER A 488 64.88 -112.39 84.36
CA SER A 488 65.41 -113.74 84.62
C SER A 488 66.58 -114.11 83.71
N VAL A 489 67.77 -113.78 84.20
CA VAL A 489 69.10 -114.41 84.03
C VAL A 489 69.22 -115.58 83.03
N GLY A 490 69.95 -115.35 81.92
CA GLY A 490 70.85 -116.35 81.32
C GLY A 490 70.49 -116.89 79.91
N ALA A 491 71.32 -116.53 78.92
CA ALA A 491 71.29 -116.93 77.49
C ALA A 491 70.05 -116.37 76.75
N TRP A 492 70.11 -115.81 75.55
CA TRP A 492 70.51 -116.40 74.26
C TRP A 492 70.77 -115.23 73.27
N ASN A 493 71.95 -115.15 72.67
CA ASN A 493 72.20 -115.30 71.22
C ASN A 493 71.02 -115.15 70.23
N ASP A 494 71.27 -114.27 69.25
CA ASP A 494 70.72 -114.20 67.88
C ASP A 494 69.21 -114.32 67.66
N VAL A 495 68.56 -113.17 67.39
CA VAL A 495 67.47 -113.11 66.41
C VAL A 495 67.61 -111.83 65.58
N ALA A 496 68.27 -111.97 64.43
CA ALA A 496 68.11 -111.09 63.28
C ALA A 496 66.79 -111.45 62.58
N VAL A 497 65.73 -110.68 62.83
CA VAL A 497 64.55 -110.63 61.94
C VAL A 497 64.12 -109.17 61.82
N ALA A 498 64.12 -108.68 60.58
CA ALA A 498 63.69 -107.36 60.20
C ALA A 498 62.17 -107.20 60.47
N GLY A 499 61.83 -106.30 61.38
CA GLY A 499 60.54 -105.61 61.40
C GLY A 499 60.81 -104.13 61.14
N ASP A 500 60.02 -103.51 60.28
CA ASP A 500 60.19 -102.10 59.90
C ASP A 500 59.87 -101.21 61.11
N TYR A 501 60.89 -100.52 61.62
CA TYR A 501 60.74 -99.49 62.66
C TYR A 501 60.53 -98.15 61.96
N TYR A 502 59.38 -97.52 62.16
CA TYR A 502 59.15 -96.14 61.75
C TYR A 502 59.49 -95.21 62.92
N ASN A 503 60.31 -94.20 62.64
CA ASN A 503 60.68 -93.16 63.58
C ASN A 503 59.67 -92.01 63.41
N VAL A 504 58.83 -91.79 64.43
CA VAL A 504 57.74 -90.81 64.40
C VAL A 504 57.87 -89.87 65.60
N GLU A 505 57.73 -88.59 65.33
CA GLU A 505 57.84 -87.49 66.29
C GLU A 505 56.50 -87.15 66.95
N ALA A 506 56.52 -86.20 67.89
CA ALA A 506 55.34 -85.86 68.68
C ALA A 506 54.31 -85.02 67.90
N ASP A 507 54.72 -84.34 66.84
CA ASP A 507 53.85 -83.56 65.95
C ASP A 507 53.54 -84.29 64.63
N ASP A 508 54.23 -85.41 64.35
CA ASP A 508 53.84 -86.33 63.28
C ASP A 508 52.44 -86.86 63.55
N THR A 509 51.54 -86.57 62.61
CA THR A 509 50.16 -87.04 62.69
C THR A 509 50.02 -88.32 61.88
N SER A 510 49.13 -89.19 62.33
CA SER A 510 48.70 -90.33 61.53
C SER A 510 47.20 -90.38 61.48
N ASP A 511 46.71 -90.88 60.35
CA ASP A 511 45.33 -91.30 60.25
C ASP A 511 45.24 -92.60 59.47
N THR A 512 44.15 -93.31 59.67
CA THR A 512 43.85 -94.53 58.93
C THR A 512 43.63 -94.18 57.47
N ASN A 513 44.10 -95.05 56.56
CA ASN A 513 43.88 -94.87 55.13
C ASN A 513 42.37 -94.74 54.79
N ALA A 514 41.50 -95.34 55.60
CA ALA A 514 40.04 -95.21 55.49
C ALA A 514 39.52 -93.80 55.81
N ASN A 515 39.99 -93.18 56.90
CA ASN A 515 39.60 -91.81 57.26
C ASN A 515 40.13 -90.79 56.25
N LEU A 516 41.38 -90.94 55.81
CA LEU A 516 41.96 -90.06 54.78
C LEU A 516 41.20 -90.13 53.47
N LEU A 517 40.80 -91.34 53.04
CA LEU A 517 39.95 -91.50 51.87
C LEU A 517 38.59 -90.82 52.06
N ASN A 518 37.98 -90.91 53.25
CA ASN A 518 36.70 -90.25 53.53
C ASN A 518 36.80 -88.71 53.54
N ILE A 519 37.90 -88.15 54.04
CA ILE A 519 38.17 -86.69 53.99
C ILE A 519 38.26 -86.25 52.53
N GLU A 520 39.07 -86.92 51.71
CA GLU A 520 39.22 -86.55 50.30
C GLU A 520 37.95 -86.81 49.47
N VAL A 521 37.11 -87.78 49.86
CA VAL A 521 35.76 -87.93 49.27
C VAL A 521 34.93 -86.67 49.54
N ALA A 522 34.92 -86.18 50.78
CA ALA A 522 34.19 -84.98 51.15
C ALA A 522 34.75 -83.74 50.44
N ASP A 523 36.07 -83.61 50.31
CA ASP A 523 36.72 -82.50 49.63
C ASP A 523 36.49 -82.53 48.11
N LEU A 524 36.53 -83.71 47.49
CA LEU A 524 36.18 -83.89 46.08
C LEU A 524 34.69 -83.59 45.82
N ASP A 525 33.79 -84.01 46.70
CA ASP A 525 32.36 -83.69 46.58
C ASP A 525 32.09 -82.19 46.78
N ALA A 526 32.79 -81.54 47.71
CA ALA A 526 32.74 -80.09 47.87
C ALA A 526 33.28 -79.36 46.62
N ALA A 527 34.39 -79.81 46.05
CA ALA A 527 34.94 -79.24 44.83
C ALA A 527 34.00 -79.42 43.62
N LYS A 528 33.37 -80.59 43.47
CA LYS A 528 32.33 -80.83 42.45
C LYS A 528 31.12 -79.90 42.64
N ALA A 529 30.68 -79.67 43.87
CA ALA A 529 29.59 -78.76 44.16
C ALA A 529 29.95 -77.31 43.79
N ILE A 530 31.17 -76.87 44.07
CA ILE A 530 31.68 -75.55 43.67
C ILE A 530 31.74 -75.42 42.14
N THR A 531 32.25 -76.43 41.43
CA THR A 531 32.26 -76.44 39.95
C THR A 531 30.84 -76.37 39.38
N ALA A 532 29.89 -77.12 39.94
CA ALA A 532 28.49 -77.07 39.50
C ALA A 532 27.86 -75.70 39.73
N ALA A 533 28.14 -75.06 40.88
CA ALA A 533 27.67 -73.69 41.16
C ALA A 533 28.30 -72.66 40.23
N ALA A 534 29.58 -72.79 39.90
CA ALA A 534 30.25 -71.91 38.95
C ALA A 534 29.73 -72.11 37.51
N GLN A 535 29.43 -73.35 37.11
CA GLN A 535 28.79 -73.63 35.82
C GLN A 535 27.40 -72.99 35.74
N LEU A 536 26.59 -73.12 36.80
CA LEU A 536 25.28 -72.47 36.88
C LEU A 536 25.40 -70.94 36.77
N ALA A 537 26.45 -70.33 37.34
CA ALA A 537 26.70 -68.90 37.20
C ALA A 537 27.03 -68.50 35.76
N VAL A 538 27.81 -69.31 35.03
CA VAL A 538 28.07 -69.12 33.59
C VAL A 538 26.78 -69.25 32.79
N ASP A 539 25.98 -70.28 33.05
CA ASP A 539 24.71 -70.51 32.35
C ASP A 539 23.72 -69.35 32.59
N ASN A 540 23.62 -68.85 33.82
CA ASN A 540 22.80 -67.68 34.15
C ASN A 540 23.30 -66.40 33.46
N ALA A 541 24.62 -66.18 33.40
CA ALA A 541 25.20 -65.02 32.71
C ALA A 541 24.99 -65.10 31.19
N GLN A 542 25.06 -66.31 30.61
CA GLN A 542 24.76 -66.53 29.20
C GLN A 542 23.27 -66.30 28.91
N ALA A 543 22.36 -66.83 29.74
CA ALA A 543 20.92 -66.60 29.56
C ALA A 543 20.56 -65.11 29.66
N ALA A 544 21.23 -64.34 30.51
CA ALA A 544 21.07 -62.90 30.59
C ALA A 544 21.56 -62.18 29.31
N LEU A 545 22.68 -62.61 28.72
CA LEU A 545 23.16 -62.11 27.43
C LEU A 545 22.22 -62.46 26.27
N ASP A 546 21.68 -63.68 26.26
CA ASP A 546 20.73 -64.12 25.23
C ASP A 546 19.43 -63.31 25.31
N THR A 547 18.89 -63.10 26.53
CA THR A 547 17.71 -62.24 26.76
C THR A 547 17.98 -60.80 26.32
N TYR A 548 19.16 -60.27 26.65
CA TYR A 548 19.56 -58.93 26.22
C TYR A 548 19.68 -58.82 24.69
N ALA A 549 20.18 -59.85 24.01
CA ALA A 549 20.27 -59.86 22.55
C ALA A 549 18.88 -59.88 21.89
N ASP A 550 17.93 -60.63 22.45
CA ASP A 550 16.53 -60.63 22.00
C ASP A 550 15.88 -59.24 22.22
N ASP A 551 16.08 -58.63 23.39
CA ASP A 551 15.57 -57.28 23.71
C ASP A 551 16.17 -56.22 22.77
N LEU A 552 17.47 -56.31 22.46
CA LEU A 552 18.16 -55.40 21.54
C LEU A 552 17.61 -55.55 20.11
N LEU A 553 17.40 -56.79 19.65
CA LEU A 553 16.82 -57.04 18.33
C LEU A 553 15.39 -56.48 18.24
N ALA A 554 14.56 -56.73 19.26
CA ALA A 554 13.20 -56.20 19.32
C ALA A 554 13.18 -54.66 19.31
N ALA A 555 14.11 -54.01 20.02
CA ALA A 555 14.25 -52.55 20.00
C ALA A 555 14.73 -52.01 18.65
N GLN A 556 15.62 -52.74 17.94
CA GLN A 556 16.03 -52.37 16.58
C GLN A 556 14.87 -52.48 15.58
N GLU A 557 14.06 -53.53 15.67
CA GLU A 557 12.88 -53.71 14.83
C GLU A 557 11.83 -52.60 15.10
N ASP A 558 11.57 -52.27 16.37
CA ASP A 558 10.66 -51.18 16.75
C ASP A 558 11.15 -49.81 16.24
N TYR A 559 12.45 -49.53 16.36
CA TYR A 559 13.06 -48.33 15.79
C TYR A 559 12.88 -48.25 14.27
N LEU A 560 13.20 -49.32 13.54
CA LEU A 560 13.09 -49.33 12.07
C LEU A 560 11.63 -49.16 11.62
N TYR A 561 10.69 -49.80 12.31
CA TYR A 561 9.27 -49.67 12.04
C TYR A 561 8.78 -48.22 12.25
N LYS A 562 9.08 -47.62 13.42
CA LYS A 562 8.70 -46.24 13.73
C LYS A 562 9.38 -45.21 12.83
N LYS A 563 10.63 -45.47 12.45
CA LYS A 563 11.35 -44.65 11.47
C LYS A 563 10.61 -44.67 10.12
N GLY A 564 10.20 -45.84 9.65
CA GLY A 564 9.41 -45.98 8.42
C GLY A 564 8.09 -45.22 8.49
N LEU A 565 7.34 -45.36 9.60
CA LEU A 565 6.09 -44.60 9.81
C LEU A 565 6.31 -43.08 9.78
N TYR A 566 7.39 -42.60 10.41
CA TYR A 566 7.73 -41.17 10.39
C TYR A 566 8.10 -40.69 8.98
N GLU A 567 8.93 -41.44 8.25
CA GLU A 567 9.32 -41.10 6.87
C GLU A 567 8.11 -41.10 5.92
N ASP A 568 7.20 -42.06 6.07
CA ASP A 568 5.93 -42.10 5.32
C ASP A 568 5.02 -40.92 5.71
N GLY A 569 4.95 -40.57 7.00
CA GLY A 569 4.21 -39.41 7.50
C GLY A 569 4.70 -38.10 6.88
N VAL A 570 6.01 -37.86 6.86
CA VAL A 570 6.61 -36.68 6.20
C VAL A 570 6.26 -36.61 4.70
N ALA A 571 6.18 -37.76 4.02
CA ALA A 571 5.76 -37.79 2.61
C ALA A 571 4.26 -37.46 2.44
N ILE A 572 3.41 -37.86 3.38
CA ILE A 572 1.98 -37.51 3.42
C ILE A 572 1.80 -36.02 3.68
N GLU A 573 2.55 -35.42 4.63
CA GLU A 573 2.54 -33.97 4.85
C GLU A 573 2.93 -33.19 3.60
N ALA A 574 3.98 -33.63 2.89
CA ALA A 574 4.37 -32.97 1.65
C ALA A 574 3.29 -33.04 0.56
N ALA A 575 2.51 -34.13 0.51
CA ALA A 575 1.37 -34.25 -0.41
C ALA A 575 0.19 -33.36 0.02
N ALA A 576 -0.16 -33.36 1.30
CA ALA A 576 -1.22 -32.50 1.85
C ALA A 576 -0.88 -31.01 1.71
N GLN A 577 0.39 -30.62 1.89
CA GLN A 577 0.84 -29.26 1.64
C GLN A 577 0.62 -28.86 0.18
N ALA A 578 0.85 -29.77 -0.78
CA ALA A 578 0.62 -29.50 -2.19
C ALA A 578 -0.88 -29.39 -2.53
N GLU A 579 -1.75 -30.12 -1.82
CA GLU A 579 -3.21 -30.01 -1.95
C GLU A 579 -3.70 -28.67 -1.37
N TYR A 580 -3.20 -28.27 -0.20
CA TYR A 580 -3.44 -26.95 0.38
C TYR A 580 -2.97 -25.82 -0.56
N ASP A 581 -1.73 -25.88 -1.08
CA ASP A 581 -1.20 -24.86 -1.99
C ASP A 581 -2.07 -24.74 -3.27
N ALA A 582 -2.60 -25.86 -3.77
CA ALA A 582 -3.50 -25.88 -4.93
C ALA A 582 -4.88 -25.28 -4.60
N ALA A 583 -5.41 -25.54 -3.41
CA ALA A 583 -6.67 -24.95 -2.94
C ALA A 583 -6.53 -23.43 -2.73
N ALA A 584 -5.44 -22.97 -2.09
CA ALA A 584 -5.16 -21.54 -1.92
C ALA A 584 -5.00 -20.81 -3.27
N ALA A 585 -4.34 -21.43 -4.25
CA ALA A 585 -4.25 -20.87 -5.60
C ALA A 585 -5.62 -20.80 -6.31
N ALA A 586 -6.51 -21.77 -6.06
CA ALA A 586 -7.87 -21.76 -6.58
C ALA A 586 -8.73 -20.66 -5.93
N ALA A 587 -8.58 -20.43 -4.62
CA ALA A 587 -9.23 -19.32 -3.91
C ALA A 587 -8.83 -17.97 -4.50
N VAL A 588 -7.53 -17.70 -4.70
CA VAL A 588 -7.05 -16.49 -5.36
C VAL A 588 -7.64 -16.32 -6.77
N THR A 589 -7.69 -17.39 -7.57
CA THR A 589 -8.27 -17.33 -8.92
C THR A 589 -9.78 -17.05 -8.88
N ALA A 590 -10.49 -17.55 -7.87
CA ALA A 590 -11.92 -17.31 -7.71
C ALA A 590 -12.19 -15.86 -7.27
N GLN A 591 -11.36 -15.31 -6.37
CA GLN A 591 -11.40 -13.89 -5.99
C GLN A 591 -11.15 -12.98 -7.19
N ASP A 592 -10.14 -13.26 -8.02
CA ASP A 592 -9.88 -12.46 -9.23
C ASP A 592 -11.11 -12.42 -10.18
N ILE A 593 -11.85 -13.53 -10.28
CA ILE A 593 -13.08 -13.62 -11.08
C ILE A 593 -14.23 -12.82 -10.45
N GLU A 594 -14.31 -12.79 -9.12
CA GLU A 594 -15.27 -11.97 -8.37
C GLU A 594 -15.00 -10.49 -8.58
N ASP A 595 -13.76 -10.05 -8.41
CA ASP A 595 -13.34 -8.65 -8.63
C ASP A 595 -13.62 -8.20 -10.08
N ASP A 596 -13.32 -9.04 -11.07
CA ASP A 596 -13.64 -8.77 -12.49
C ASP A 596 -15.16 -8.65 -12.73
N ALA A 597 -15.98 -9.43 -12.01
CA ALA A 597 -17.43 -9.39 -12.13
C ALA A 597 -18.04 -8.17 -11.43
N GLU A 598 -17.54 -7.77 -10.25
CA GLU A 598 -17.90 -6.53 -9.56
C GLU A 598 -17.57 -5.30 -10.45
N ALA A 599 -16.38 -5.27 -11.06
CA ALA A 599 -16.00 -4.21 -11.98
C ALA A 599 -16.95 -4.11 -13.20
N LEU A 600 -17.45 -5.25 -13.71
CA LEU A 600 -18.44 -5.29 -14.78
C LEU A 600 -19.80 -4.72 -14.34
N VAL A 601 -20.22 -4.98 -13.09
CA VAL A 601 -21.44 -4.40 -12.51
C VAL A 601 -21.33 -2.87 -12.44
N ILE A 602 -20.20 -2.35 -11.94
CA ILE A 602 -19.95 -0.91 -11.87
C ILE A 602 -20.01 -0.26 -13.26
N SER A 603 -19.35 -0.87 -14.26
CA SER A 603 -19.36 -0.36 -15.63
C SER A 603 -20.76 -0.33 -16.24
N THR A 604 -21.56 -1.38 -16.01
CA THR A 604 -22.92 -1.47 -16.59
C THR A 604 -23.94 -0.60 -15.86
N ASP A 605 -23.74 -0.30 -14.58
CA ASP A 605 -24.54 0.68 -13.82
C ASP A 605 -24.33 2.11 -14.33
N ALA A 606 -23.08 2.45 -14.68
CA ALA A 606 -22.76 3.72 -15.31
C ALA A 606 -23.44 3.87 -16.68
N ASP A 607 -23.37 2.83 -17.54
CA ASP A 607 -24.05 2.81 -18.84
C ASP A 607 -25.58 2.97 -18.69
N LEU A 608 -26.18 2.31 -17.69
CA LEU A 608 -27.60 2.46 -17.37
C LEU A 608 -27.95 3.87 -16.88
N THR A 609 -27.09 4.47 -16.06
CA THR A 609 -27.24 5.85 -15.58
C THR A 609 -27.20 6.85 -16.73
N ASP A 610 -26.23 6.71 -17.63
CA ASP A 610 -26.10 7.58 -18.81
C ASP A 610 -27.30 7.43 -19.75
N ALA A 611 -27.76 6.20 -20.03
CA ALA A 611 -28.96 5.97 -20.84
C ALA A 611 -30.21 6.61 -20.22
N ASN A 612 -30.35 6.55 -18.89
CA ASN A 612 -31.44 7.22 -18.17
C ASN A 612 -31.34 8.75 -18.21
N ASN A 613 -30.12 9.31 -18.10
CA ASN A 613 -29.87 10.74 -18.19
C ASN A 613 -30.18 11.29 -19.59
N ASP A 614 -29.81 10.54 -20.63
CA ASP A 614 -30.11 10.88 -22.03
C ASP A 614 -31.63 10.90 -22.28
N LEU A 615 -32.35 9.86 -21.81
CA LEU A 615 -33.81 9.82 -21.88
C LEU A 615 -34.44 10.99 -21.10
N ALA A 616 -33.97 11.27 -19.89
CA ALA A 616 -34.48 12.37 -19.07
C ALA A 616 -34.23 13.73 -19.73
N THR A 617 -33.06 13.94 -20.34
CA THR A 617 -32.72 15.17 -21.06
C THR A 617 -33.60 15.37 -22.28
N PHE A 618 -33.85 14.30 -23.05
CA PHE A 618 -34.78 14.34 -24.19
C PHE A 618 -36.21 14.70 -23.75
N LEU A 619 -36.67 14.18 -22.61
CA LEU A 619 -37.99 14.49 -22.05
C LEU A 619 -38.14 15.93 -21.52
N LEU A 620 -37.06 16.70 -21.39
CA LEU A 620 -37.10 18.13 -21.04
C LEU A 620 -37.31 19.05 -22.25
N LEU A 621 -37.08 18.55 -23.47
CA LEU A 621 -37.41 19.28 -24.69
C LEU A 621 -38.94 19.40 -24.83
N PRO A 622 -39.46 20.42 -25.53
CA PRO A 622 -40.88 20.52 -25.82
C PRO A 622 -41.36 19.22 -26.44
N ASP A 623 -42.40 18.63 -25.85
CA ASP A 623 -43.06 17.46 -26.40
C ASP A 623 -43.80 17.83 -27.70
N GLU A 624 -44.42 16.84 -28.33
CA GLU A 624 -45.20 17.05 -29.56
C GLU A 624 -46.23 18.19 -29.41
N ASP A 625 -46.89 18.27 -28.25
CA ASP A 625 -47.85 19.34 -27.93
C ASP A 625 -47.16 20.72 -27.81
N GLY A 626 -45.97 20.78 -27.19
CA GLY A 626 -45.17 22.00 -27.07
C GLY A 626 -44.65 22.51 -28.42
N LEU A 627 -44.16 21.62 -29.28
CA LEU A 627 -43.74 21.95 -30.65
C LEU A 627 -44.94 22.38 -31.50
N GLN A 628 -46.08 21.70 -31.37
CA GLN A 628 -47.31 22.07 -32.07
C GLN A 628 -47.82 23.45 -31.63
N ALA A 629 -47.68 23.81 -30.35
CA ALA A 629 -48.04 25.14 -29.86
C ALA A 629 -47.16 26.26 -30.47
N LEU A 630 -45.88 25.99 -30.74
CA LEU A 630 -44.98 26.92 -31.44
C LEU A 630 -45.40 27.09 -32.92
N ILE A 631 -45.74 25.98 -33.60
CA ILE A 631 -46.27 26.01 -34.96
C ILE A 631 -47.57 26.84 -35.02
N ASP A 632 -48.50 26.59 -34.10
CA ASP A 632 -49.78 27.32 -34.04
C ASP A 632 -49.58 28.82 -33.79
N ALA A 633 -48.62 29.20 -32.95
CA ALA A 633 -48.26 30.59 -32.71
C ALA A 633 -47.66 31.26 -33.95
N ALA A 634 -46.73 30.60 -34.64
CA ALA A 634 -46.13 31.12 -35.87
C ALA A 634 -47.18 31.28 -36.99
N ILE A 635 -48.13 30.34 -37.12
CA ILE A 635 -49.25 30.46 -38.07
C ILE A 635 -50.12 31.69 -37.74
N LEU A 636 -50.36 31.96 -36.45
CA LEU A 636 -51.12 33.13 -36.02
C LEU A 636 -50.39 34.44 -36.34
N ASP A 637 -49.08 34.48 -36.14
CA ASP A 637 -48.23 35.64 -36.48
C ASP A 637 -48.21 35.88 -37.99
N ILE A 638 -48.04 34.83 -38.81
CA ILE A 638 -48.15 34.91 -40.28
C ILE A 638 -49.52 35.47 -40.70
N ALA A 639 -50.62 35.04 -40.06
CA ALA A 639 -51.94 35.58 -40.35
C ALA A 639 -52.04 37.08 -39.98
N GLY A 640 -51.40 37.49 -38.88
CA GLY A 640 -51.28 38.89 -38.47
C GLY A 640 -50.50 39.73 -39.47
N TRP A 641 -49.32 39.30 -39.88
CA TRP A 641 -48.48 40.00 -40.85
C TRP A 641 -49.14 40.09 -42.24
N ASN A 642 -49.85 39.04 -42.68
CA ASN A 642 -50.65 39.11 -43.90
C ASN A 642 -51.78 40.17 -43.81
N GLN A 643 -52.38 40.33 -42.64
CA GLN A 643 -53.39 41.37 -42.40
C GLN A 643 -52.76 42.77 -42.40
N ASP A 644 -51.55 42.93 -41.85
CA ASP A 644 -50.79 44.17 -41.90
C ASP A 644 -50.41 44.54 -43.34
N ILE A 645 -49.91 43.59 -44.14
CA ILE A 645 -49.65 43.78 -45.58
C ILE A 645 -50.92 44.25 -46.31
N ALA A 646 -52.08 43.64 -46.01
CA ALA A 646 -53.36 44.05 -46.58
C ALA A 646 -53.79 45.47 -46.16
N ASN A 647 -53.34 45.97 -45.01
CA ASN A 647 -53.60 47.33 -44.53
C ASN A 647 -52.59 48.36 -45.06
N ILE A 648 -51.34 47.95 -45.30
CA ILE A 648 -50.27 48.80 -45.86
C ILE A 648 -50.50 49.06 -47.35
N GLN A 649 -51.00 48.08 -48.11
CA GLN A 649 -51.19 48.23 -49.56
C GLN A 649 -52.06 49.43 -49.97
N PRO A 650 -53.22 49.72 -49.34
CA PRO A 650 -53.97 50.95 -49.61
C PRO A 650 -53.22 52.25 -49.26
N ILE A 651 -52.28 52.21 -48.31
CA ILE A 651 -51.44 53.36 -47.95
C ILE A 651 -50.41 53.60 -49.05
N ILE A 652 -49.72 52.56 -49.51
CA ILE A 652 -48.83 52.59 -50.68
C ILE A 652 -49.59 53.19 -51.88
N ASP A 653 -50.78 52.68 -52.19
CA ASP A 653 -51.59 53.16 -53.31
C ASP A 653 -51.98 54.65 -53.15
N ALA A 654 -52.31 55.09 -51.93
CA ALA A 654 -52.68 56.47 -51.65
C ALA A 654 -51.48 57.43 -51.72
N LYS A 655 -50.32 57.01 -51.21
CA LYS A 655 -49.06 57.77 -51.26
C LYS A 655 -48.57 57.89 -52.70
N PHE A 656 -48.68 56.83 -53.49
CA PHE A 656 -48.38 56.86 -54.91
C PHE A 656 -49.25 57.87 -55.69
N VAL A 657 -50.53 58.02 -55.32
CA VAL A 657 -51.40 59.06 -55.91
C VAL A 657 -50.93 60.47 -55.54
N VAL A 658 -50.42 60.68 -54.33
CA VAL A 658 -49.83 61.96 -53.89
C VAL A 658 -48.57 62.26 -54.69
N VAL A 659 -47.63 61.31 -54.78
CA VAL A 659 -46.43 61.42 -55.62
C VAL A 659 -46.81 61.77 -57.06
N SER A 660 -47.77 61.04 -57.64
CA SER A 660 -48.28 61.30 -59.00
C SER A 660 -48.87 62.70 -59.17
N GLY A 661 -49.50 63.27 -58.15
CA GLY A 661 -50.01 64.64 -58.14
C GLY A 661 -48.90 65.69 -58.08
N LEU A 662 -47.88 65.46 -57.26
CA LEU A 662 -46.74 66.35 -57.10
C LEU A 662 -45.82 66.37 -58.33
N LEU A 663 -45.72 65.25 -59.06
CA LEU A 663 -45.06 65.18 -60.37
C LEU A 663 -45.70 66.14 -61.41
N VAL A 664 -46.99 66.47 -61.28
CA VAL A 664 -47.66 67.49 -62.10
C VAL A 664 -47.29 68.90 -61.63
N GLU A 665 -47.21 69.15 -60.32
CA GLU A 665 -46.76 70.43 -59.74
C GLU A 665 -45.31 70.76 -60.15
N LEU A 666 -44.42 69.76 -60.21
CA LEU A 666 -43.05 69.91 -60.71
C LEU A 666 -43.00 70.42 -62.16
N THR A 667 -43.87 69.89 -63.00
CA THR A 667 -43.98 70.30 -64.41
C THR A 667 -44.43 71.77 -64.50
N ASP A 668 -45.39 72.18 -63.67
CA ASP A 668 -45.91 73.56 -63.62
C ASP A 668 -44.89 74.56 -63.03
N ALA A 669 -44.00 74.12 -62.15
CA ALA A 669 -42.87 74.91 -61.62
C ALA A 669 -41.73 75.12 -62.64
N GLY A 670 -41.78 74.45 -63.78
CA GLY A 670 -40.79 74.53 -64.86
C GLY A 670 -39.59 73.58 -64.67
N VAL A 671 -39.76 72.51 -63.89
CA VAL A 671 -38.76 71.46 -63.67
C VAL A 671 -38.98 70.33 -64.69
N GLU A 672 -37.95 69.91 -65.41
CA GLU A 672 -38.01 68.73 -66.30
C GLU A 672 -37.49 67.49 -65.53
N TYR A 673 -38.12 66.32 -65.67
CA TYR A 673 -37.72 65.09 -64.94
C TYR A 673 -38.02 63.79 -65.72
N THR A 674 -37.46 62.67 -65.26
CA THR A 674 -37.81 61.27 -65.59
C THR A 674 -38.19 60.55 -64.31
N PHE A 675 -39.29 59.79 -64.32
CA PHE A 675 -39.74 58.97 -63.19
C PHE A 675 -39.91 57.52 -63.66
N GLU A 676 -39.29 56.58 -62.98
CA GLU A 676 -39.39 55.14 -63.23
C GLU A 676 -39.89 54.43 -61.98
N MET A 677 -40.70 53.39 -62.15
CA MET A 677 -41.16 52.54 -61.03
C MET A 677 -40.50 51.19 -61.19
N GLU A 678 -39.88 50.71 -60.11
CA GLU A 678 -39.19 49.43 -60.07
C GLU A 678 -40.19 48.27 -59.87
N VAL A 679 -39.69 47.04 -60.01
CA VAL A 679 -40.54 45.82 -60.03
C VAL A 679 -41.14 45.52 -58.65
N ASP A 680 -40.49 45.95 -57.58
CA ASP A 680 -40.96 45.82 -56.18
C ASP A 680 -41.99 46.90 -55.79
N GLY A 681 -42.23 47.90 -56.65
CA GLY A 681 -43.19 48.98 -56.43
C GLY A 681 -42.59 50.26 -55.85
N THR A 682 -41.28 50.30 -55.59
CA THR A 682 -40.56 51.54 -55.29
C THR A 682 -40.46 52.42 -56.53
N GLY A 683 -40.36 53.74 -56.33
CA GLY A 683 -40.22 54.71 -57.42
C GLY A 683 -38.91 55.46 -57.36
N THR A 684 -38.33 55.74 -58.54
CA THR A 684 -37.09 56.51 -58.70
C THR A 684 -37.37 57.73 -59.57
N LEU A 685 -37.19 58.93 -59.00
CA LEU A 685 -37.35 60.22 -59.67
C LEU A 685 -35.98 60.84 -59.97
N VAL A 686 -35.78 61.33 -61.20
CA VAL A 686 -34.55 62.01 -61.64
C VAL A 686 -34.89 63.31 -62.37
N ILE A 687 -34.42 64.45 -61.89
CA ILE A 687 -34.63 65.77 -62.51
C ILE A 687 -33.64 66.00 -63.69
N THR A 688 -34.12 66.43 -64.87
CA THR A 688 -33.37 66.43 -66.14
C THR A 688 -33.02 67.80 -66.73
N ASN A 689 -33.61 68.92 -66.29
CA ASN A 689 -33.19 70.28 -66.69
C ASN A 689 -32.30 71.01 -65.68
N PHE A 690 -31.75 70.27 -64.73
CA PHE A 690 -30.62 70.71 -63.93
C PHE A 690 -29.44 71.10 -64.84
N GLY A 691 -28.82 72.24 -64.57
CA GLY A 691 -27.61 72.63 -65.29
C GLY A 691 -26.53 71.56 -65.09
N VAL A 692 -25.92 71.08 -66.18
CA VAL A 692 -24.93 69.98 -66.16
C VAL A 692 -23.67 70.29 -65.33
N LEU A 693 -23.51 71.53 -64.84
CA LEU A 693 -22.39 71.96 -64.00
C LEU A 693 -22.82 72.53 -62.62
N SER A 694 -24.11 72.79 -62.37
CA SER A 694 -24.71 72.93 -61.02
C SER A 694 -26.25 72.93 -61.09
N SER A 695 -26.87 72.53 -59.98
CA SER A 695 -28.33 72.44 -59.75
C SER A 695 -29.11 73.74 -59.95
N LEU A 696 -28.41 74.84 -60.07
CA LEU A 696 -28.96 76.18 -59.98
C LEU A 696 -29.39 76.68 -61.33
N TYR A 697 -30.54 77.36 -61.36
CA TYR A 697 -30.89 78.16 -62.51
C TYR A 697 -29.77 79.18 -62.82
N PRO A 698 -29.40 79.41 -64.10
CA PRO A 698 -28.14 80.07 -64.47
C PRO A 698 -27.92 81.48 -63.90
N ASP A 699 -28.97 82.14 -63.44
CA ASP A 699 -28.99 83.46 -62.81
C ASP A 699 -28.74 83.43 -61.29
N ILE A 700 -29.09 82.34 -60.59
CA ILE A 700 -28.79 82.08 -59.17
C ILE A 700 -27.33 81.59 -59.01
N HIS A 701 -26.88 80.79 -59.98
CA HIS A 701 -25.52 80.25 -60.04
C HIS A 701 -24.42 81.32 -59.97
N ALA A 702 -24.62 82.51 -60.57
CA ALA A 702 -23.64 83.59 -60.56
C ALA A 702 -23.48 84.29 -59.19
N GLN A 703 -24.48 84.24 -58.32
CA GLN A 703 -24.42 84.80 -56.96
C GLN A 703 -23.77 83.81 -55.98
N ILE A 704 -24.05 82.52 -56.17
CA ILE A 704 -23.50 81.42 -55.38
C ILE A 704 -21.99 81.28 -55.57
N ILE A 705 -21.47 81.45 -56.80
CA ILE A 705 -20.03 81.43 -57.08
C ILE A 705 -19.23 82.46 -56.24
N ALA A 706 -19.82 83.62 -55.90
CA ALA A 706 -19.12 84.65 -55.12
C ALA A 706 -18.97 84.29 -53.63
N GLU A 707 -19.96 83.64 -53.04
CA GLU A 707 -19.93 83.20 -51.63
C GLU A 707 -19.16 81.88 -51.47
N TRP A 708 -19.18 81.01 -52.49
CA TRP A 708 -18.35 79.79 -52.54
C TRP A 708 -16.86 80.09 -52.52
N GLN A 709 -16.40 81.23 -53.05
CA GLN A 709 -14.98 81.60 -52.98
C GLN A 709 -14.51 81.87 -51.55
N VAL A 710 -15.41 82.33 -50.67
CA VAL A 710 -15.14 82.50 -49.24
C VAL A 710 -15.16 81.15 -48.53
N TYR A 711 -16.13 80.31 -48.85
CA TYR A 711 -16.24 78.93 -48.33
C TYR A 711 -15.02 78.08 -48.69
N TRP A 712 -14.54 78.17 -49.95
CA TRP A 712 -13.35 77.49 -50.44
C TRP A 712 -12.08 77.84 -49.66
N THR A 713 -11.97 79.08 -49.17
CA THR A 713 -10.82 79.48 -48.34
C THR A 713 -10.87 78.82 -46.96
N MET A 714 -12.07 78.57 -46.43
CA MET A 714 -12.27 77.84 -45.17
C MET A 714 -12.06 76.32 -45.35
N GLU A 715 -12.48 75.75 -46.48
CA GLU A 715 -12.16 74.36 -46.86
C GLU A 715 -10.65 74.12 -46.88
N GLN A 716 -9.86 75.06 -47.42
CA GLN A 716 -8.40 74.93 -47.42
C GLN A 716 -7.78 74.98 -46.00
N GLU A 717 -8.43 75.66 -45.05
CA GLU A 717 -8.02 75.67 -43.64
C GLU A 717 -8.46 74.38 -42.91
N LEU A 718 -9.62 73.83 -43.26
CA LEU A 718 -10.08 72.52 -42.77
C LEU A 718 -9.22 71.39 -43.34
N GLU A 719 -8.91 71.41 -44.64
CA GLU A 719 -8.04 70.45 -45.30
C GLU A 719 -6.62 70.48 -44.70
N ALA A 720 -6.14 71.63 -44.24
CA ALA A 720 -4.87 71.72 -43.50
C ALA A 720 -4.95 71.08 -42.09
N LEU A 721 -6.11 71.13 -41.43
CA LEU A 721 -6.36 70.44 -40.16
C LEU A 721 -6.54 68.93 -40.39
N ASP A 722 -7.26 68.54 -41.45
CA ASP A 722 -7.51 67.17 -41.87
C ASP A 722 -6.20 66.48 -42.24
N ASN A 723 -5.32 67.13 -43.02
CA ASN A 723 -3.98 66.61 -43.29
C ASN A 723 -3.11 66.46 -42.01
N ALA A 724 -3.33 67.31 -41.00
CA ALA A 724 -2.63 67.20 -39.71
C ALA A 724 -3.21 66.06 -38.85
N HIS A 725 -4.53 65.83 -38.94
CA HIS A 725 -5.25 64.71 -38.35
C HIS A 725 -4.84 63.39 -39.01
N ASP A 726 -4.86 63.30 -40.34
CA ASP A 726 -4.45 62.13 -41.10
C ASP A 726 -2.99 61.77 -40.87
N LEU A 727 -2.08 62.76 -40.83
CA LEU A 727 -0.70 62.50 -40.46
C LEU A 727 -0.58 61.95 -39.02
N ASN A 728 -1.45 62.39 -38.11
CA ASN A 728 -1.50 61.89 -36.74
C ASN A 728 -2.10 60.48 -36.67
N ALA A 729 -3.15 60.19 -37.45
CA ALA A 729 -3.75 58.87 -37.62
C ALA A 729 -2.79 57.87 -38.29
N ASP A 730 -2.02 58.31 -39.28
CA ASP A 730 -0.95 57.54 -39.91
C ASP A 730 0.19 57.27 -38.92
N LEU A 731 0.51 58.22 -38.05
CA LEU A 731 1.48 57.99 -36.96
C LEU A 731 0.93 56.99 -35.94
N ILE A 732 -0.35 57.06 -35.55
CA ILE A 732 -1.01 56.05 -34.70
C ILE A 732 -0.92 54.66 -35.37
N SER A 733 -1.25 54.58 -36.66
CA SER A 733 -1.17 53.35 -37.46
C SER A 733 0.26 52.79 -37.59
N ALA A 734 1.25 53.68 -37.79
CA ALA A 734 2.66 53.31 -37.90
C ALA A 734 3.28 52.85 -36.57
N TYR A 735 2.74 53.31 -35.44
CA TYR A 735 3.16 52.87 -34.11
C TYR A 735 2.44 51.63 -33.60
N GLY A 736 1.32 51.20 -34.22
CA GLY A 736 0.67 49.96 -33.80
C GLY A 736 -0.66 49.65 -34.49
N TRP A 737 -0.62 48.91 -35.60
CA TRP A 737 -1.81 48.22 -36.12
C TRP A 737 -1.97 46.90 -35.34
N GLY A 738 -2.67 46.97 -34.19
CA GLY A 738 -2.96 45.83 -33.32
C GLY A 738 -2.21 45.77 -31.99
N SER A 739 -1.63 46.87 -31.52
CA SER A 739 -1.11 46.97 -30.15
C SER A 739 -2.12 47.68 -29.25
N ASP A 740 -2.42 47.08 -28.11
CA ASP A 740 -3.20 47.62 -26.99
C ASP A 740 -2.75 49.06 -26.65
N ASP A 741 -3.66 49.97 -26.34
CA ASP A 741 -3.30 51.32 -25.85
C ASP A 741 -3.26 51.40 -24.32
N LEU A 742 -3.12 52.60 -23.73
CA LEU A 742 -3.11 52.71 -22.27
C LEU A 742 -4.47 52.38 -21.62
N GLU A 743 -5.57 52.41 -22.36
CA GLU A 743 -6.91 52.03 -21.89
C GLU A 743 -7.04 50.50 -21.90
N ASP A 744 -6.63 49.84 -22.98
CA ASP A 744 -6.57 48.37 -23.05
C ASP A 744 -5.62 47.77 -21.99
N LEU A 745 -4.44 48.38 -21.78
CA LEU A 745 -3.52 47.97 -20.71
C LEU A 745 -4.06 48.27 -19.30
N ALA A 746 -4.95 49.26 -19.16
CA ALA A 746 -5.62 49.53 -17.90
C ALA A 746 -6.72 48.50 -17.60
N ASP A 747 -7.39 47.97 -18.62
CA ASP A 747 -8.32 46.85 -18.48
C ASP A 747 -7.58 45.57 -18.10
N TYR A 748 -6.43 45.26 -18.74
CA TYR A 748 -5.57 44.15 -18.31
C TYR A 748 -5.05 44.31 -16.86
N LEU A 749 -4.77 45.54 -16.44
CA LEU A 749 -4.40 45.83 -15.05
C LEU A 749 -5.57 45.59 -14.09
N ALA A 750 -6.80 45.90 -14.50
CA ALA A 750 -8.00 45.65 -13.72
C ALA A 750 -8.28 44.14 -13.57
N ASP A 751 -8.10 43.36 -14.65
CA ASP A 751 -8.23 41.90 -14.62
C ASP A 751 -7.20 41.27 -13.66
N LEU A 752 -5.93 41.69 -13.72
CA LEU A 752 -4.90 41.22 -12.78
C LEU A 752 -5.20 41.61 -11.32
N GLN A 753 -5.86 42.75 -11.08
CA GLN A 753 -6.29 43.18 -9.75
C GLN A 753 -7.48 42.34 -9.23
N ASP A 754 -8.37 41.88 -10.12
CA ASP A 754 -9.46 40.95 -9.80
C ASP A 754 -8.92 39.54 -9.48
N ASP A 755 -7.96 39.06 -10.27
CA ASP A 755 -7.22 37.82 -10.00
C ASP A 755 -6.50 37.88 -8.63
N LEU A 756 -5.90 39.02 -8.29
CA LEU A 756 -5.28 39.23 -6.98
C LEU A 756 -6.32 39.19 -5.84
N ALA A 757 -7.51 39.75 -6.05
CA ALA A 757 -8.59 39.71 -5.08
C ALA A 757 -9.10 38.27 -4.85
N THR A 758 -9.21 37.48 -5.93
CA THR A 758 -9.55 36.05 -5.87
C THR A 758 -8.48 35.26 -5.12
N ALA A 759 -7.20 35.46 -5.42
CA ALA A 759 -6.11 34.79 -4.71
C ALA A 759 -6.08 35.11 -3.20
N ILE A 760 -6.46 36.33 -2.80
CA ILE A 760 -6.58 36.71 -1.38
C ILE A 760 -7.76 35.97 -0.72
N TYR A 761 -8.88 35.84 -1.42
CA TYR A 761 -10.04 35.09 -0.93
C TYR A 761 -9.71 33.60 -0.75
N ASP A 762 -9.00 32.98 -1.70
CA ASP A 762 -8.61 31.58 -1.61
C ASP A 762 -7.63 31.30 -0.46
N ILE A 763 -6.75 32.26 -0.13
CA ILE A 763 -5.93 32.20 1.09
C ILE A 763 -6.83 32.21 2.33
N GLU A 764 -7.82 33.10 2.40
CA GLU A 764 -8.73 33.18 3.56
C GLU A 764 -9.54 31.88 3.75
N VAL A 765 -10.00 31.26 2.66
CA VAL A 765 -10.70 29.96 2.70
C VAL A 765 -9.75 28.85 3.18
N ALA A 766 -8.52 28.79 2.67
CA ALA A 766 -7.53 27.79 3.08
C ALA A 766 -7.12 27.97 4.57
N GLU A 767 -6.98 29.21 5.04
CA GLU A 767 -6.71 29.50 6.46
C GLU A 767 -7.89 29.11 7.37
N GLN A 768 -9.13 29.32 6.92
CA GLN A 768 -10.32 28.86 7.65
C GLN A 768 -10.40 27.33 7.71
N ALA A 769 -10.09 26.64 6.62
CA ALA A 769 -10.03 25.18 6.57
C ALA A 769 -8.96 24.64 7.53
N LEU A 770 -7.75 25.23 7.51
CA LEU A 770 -6.68 24.89 8.44
C LEU A 770 -7.07 25.11 9.91
N ALA A 771 -7.74 26.23 10.21
CA ALA A 771 -8.21 26.52 11.57
C ALA A 771 -9.30 25.53 12.03
N SER A 772 -10.22 25.13 11.15
CA SER A 772 -11.24 24.12 11.45
C SER A 772 -10.62 22.75 11.69
N ALA A 773 -9.68 22.35 10.83
CA ALA A 773 -8.91 21.11 10.95
C ALA A 773 -8.18 21.05 12.30
N GLN A 774 -7.54 22.15 12.72
CA GLN A 774 -6.87 22.20 14.02
C GLN A 774 -7.85 22.06 15.21
N VAL A 775 -9.08 22.58 15.09
CA VAL A 775 -10.11 22.41 16.13
C VAL A 775 -10.58 20.96 16.21
N GLU A 776 -10.72 20.28 15.08
CA GLU A 776 -11.10 18.87 15.01
C GLU A 776 -9.99 17.94 15.51
N GLU A 777 -8.72 18.23 15.22
CA GLU A 777 -7.56 17.57 15.82
C GLU A 777 -7.61 17.63 17.35
N ASN A 778 -7.79 18.84 17.91
CA ASN A 778 -7.91 19.02 19.36
C ASN A 778 -9.12 18.27 19.95
N ALA A 779 -10.22 18.14 19.21
CA ALA A 779 -11.38 17.37 19.64
C ALA A 779 -11.11 15.85 19.61
N ALA A 780 -10.38 15.36 18.61
CA ALA A 780 -9.93 13.98 18.53
C ALA A 780 -8.97 13.62 19.68
N GLU A 781 -7.98 14.48 19.97
CA GLU A 781 -7.07 14.30 21.12
C GLU A 781 -7.82 14.27 22.46
N ALA A 782 -8.83 15.14 22.63
CA ALA A 782 -9.67 15.17 23.82
C ALA A 782 -10.52 13.89 23.97
N TYR A 783 -10.97 13.31 22.85
CA TYR A 783 -11.72 12.06 22.84
C TYR A 783 -10.83 10.85 23.17
N ILE A 784 -9.61 10.79 22.62
CA ILE A 784 -8.58 9.79 22.98
C ILE A 784 -8.29 9.87 24.49
N SER A 785 -8.02 11.07 25.01
CA SER A 785 -7.78 11.27 26.45
C SER A 785 -8.95 10.80 27.34
N TYR A 786 -10.20 10.96 26.87
CA TYR A 786 -11.38 10.46 27.55
C TYR A 786 -11.42 8.92 27.57
N LEU A 787 -11.11 8.28 26.44
CA LEU A 787 -11.11 6.83 26.32
C LEU A 787 -9.99 6.19 27.16
N GLU A 788 -8.79 6.78 27.19
CA GLU A 788 -7.70 6.35 28.10
C GLU A 788 -8.13 6.39 29.58
N ALA A 789 -8.84 7.46 29.98
CA ALA A 789 -9.36 7.60 31.34
C ALA A 789 -10.47 6.58 31.64
N LEU A 790 -11.30 6.26 30.65
CA LEU A 790 -12.35 5.25 30.74
C LEU A 790 -11.75 3.85 30.93
N VAL A 791 -10.76 3.47 30.10
CA VAL A 791 -10.01 2.21 30.21
C VAL A 791 -9.40 2.07 31.61
N THR A 792 -8.65 3.09 32.06
CA THR A 792 -8.05 3.11 33.41
C THR A 792 -9.09 2.88 34.52
N THR A 793 -10.27 3.51 34.38
CA THR A 793 -11.36 3.37 35.36
C THR A 793 -11.96 1.96 35.36
N LEU A 794 -12.16 1.37 34.18
CA LEU A 794 -12.69 0.03 34.02
C LEU A 794 -11.72 -1.04 34.53
N GLU A 795 -10.41 -0.90 34.26
CA GLU A 795 -9.37 -1.77 34.84
C GLU A 795 -9.41 -1.76 36.37
N GLN A 796 -9.49 -0.56 36.97
CA GLN A 796 -9.57 -0.40 38.43
C GLN A 796 -10.83 -1.06 39.00
N ARG A 797 -11.98 -0.92 38.33
CA ARG A 797 -13.25 -1.53 38.75
C ARG A 797 -13.23 -3.05 38.61
N HIS A 798 -12.68 -3.56 37.52
CA HIS A 798 -12.50 -4.99 37.28
C HIS A 798 -11.61 -5.62 38.38
N ALA A 799 -10.45 -5.01 38.66
CA ALA A 799 -9.54 -5.46 39.73
C ALA A 799 -10.20 -5.45 41.12
N ASN A 800 -10.99 -4.43 41.44
CA ASN A 800 -11.74 -4.37 42.69
C ASN A 800 -12.79 -5.49 42.80
N THR A 801 -13.45 -5.82 41.70
CA THR A 801 -14.48 -6.86 41.65
C THR A 801 -13.87 -8.25 41.83
N LEU A 802 -12.71 -8.52 41.20
CA LEU A 802 -11.92 -9.74 41.44
C LEU A 802 -11.48 -9.87 42.91
N ALA A 803 -11.09 -8.76 43.56
CA ALA A 803 -10.74 -8.77 44.98
C ALA A 803 -11.94 -9.07 45.89
N ILE A 804 -13.16 -8.65 45.51
CA ILE A 804 -14.41 -9.00 46.20
C ILE A 804 -14.73 -10.49 46.01
N ALA A 805 -14.62 -11.00 44.77
CA ALA A 805 -14.78 -12.42 44.49
C ALA A 805 -13.79 -13.27 45.31
N ALA A 806 -12.51 -12.91 45.36
CA ALA A 806 -11.51 -13.60 46.17
C ALA A 806 -11.88 -13.64 47.67
N LYS A 807 -12.50 -12.58 48.22
CA LYS A 807 -13.01 -12.58 49.60
C LYS A 807 -14.18 -13.54 49.80
N TYR A 808 -15.15 -13.57 48.88
CA TYR A 808 -16.27 -14.51 48.97
C TYR A 808 -15.81 -15.96 48.83
N LYS A 809 -14.84 -16.22 47.94
CA LYS A 809 -14.18 -17.52 47.86
C LYS A 809 -13.52 -17.92 49.18
N ALA A 810 -12.77 -17.02 49.82
CA ALA A 810 -12.13 -17.30 51.10
C ALA A 810 -13.15 -17.56 52.23
N LEU A 811 -14.30 -16.84 52.23
CA LEU A 811 -15.40 -17.06 53.17
C LEU A 811 -16.11 -18.39 52.91
N MET A 812 -16.29 -18.76 51.65
CA MET A 812 -16.80 -20.07 51.23
C MET A 812 -15.87 -21.19 51.71
N ASP A 813 -14.57 -21.10 51.41
CA ASP A 813 -13.55 -22.07 51.83
C ASP A 813 -13.51 -22.22 53.36
N ALA A 814 -13.66 -21.12 54.11
CA ALA A 814 -13.74 -21.14 55.57
C ALA A 814 -15.04 -21.77 56.11
N ALA A 815 -16.18 -21.52 55.46
CA ALA A 815 -17.46 -22.12 55.82
C ALA A 815 -17.53 -23.62 55.49
N LEU A 816 -16.78 -24.07 54.49
CA LEU A 816 -16.62 -25.49 54.15
C LEU A 816 -15.71 -26.24 55.12
N ALA A 817 -14.78 -25.53 55.76
CA ALA A 817 -13.85 -26.09 56.74
C ALA A 817 -14.43 -26.16 58.17
N SER A 818 -15.52 -25.45 58.46
CA SER A 818 -16.21 -25.41 59.75
C SER A 818 -17.36 -26.41 59.83
#